data_AF-A0A956SL15-F1
#
_entry.id   AF-A0A956SL15-F1
#
_cell.length_a   1.000
_cell.length_b   1.000
_cell.length_c   1.000
_cell.angle_alpha   90.00
_cell.angle_beta   90.00
_cell.angle_gamma   90.00
#
_symmetry.space_group_name_H-M   'P 1'
#
loop_
_entity.id
_entity.type
_entity.pdbx_description
1 polymer ?
#
loop_
_entity_poly.entity_id
_entity_poly.type
_entity_poly.pdbx_seq_one_letter_code
_entity_poly.pdbx_strand_id
1 'polypeptide(L)'
;MTIARPLRRIVLATCLAVAPASLAAQDAAHWQRITILGELWAEVTFAHPWLTGGTTAWDAATVAALDATLRAPSDSAFSAIVGTLLATLDDPATTRLVPAAIGDATLTSAPARFAREGRIGVLQASDPLATFDPASQAAFTQASRDSADRLVLDLRGAAPAESYGTAILNGALEPVLRSVLDTTVTGAAERRRVAYGFDNVGAFSSGQYRMALETGAAPRLTPLPRAQPRELVVVLNRFSVVPPALGALQQAGRARVVVEGSAPFAVVQEHPLPDGSVARIRVADLVLPDGRSGEVVADTVTAAGRGVAVARALAWARPAPAAAAVGPATATRVALTNPRTGALPEQATRLFAALKFWHVIDRYSPYLDLLDTPWAASRDTLLRRFAAADDSLAYARAVADAAIRLHDGHAYVAGGAYTSTLLPSGMPAIQVRLIEGHPIVTRIFAPDAAVGVQIGDEVLTVDRQPVGERIADLRGLISASTPWGLDDKVGLSLLAGPVGDSVRVVVQGAAGALRTVVLPRRHEDYTTLYHRERDSEVIREVAPGIGYVDLDRLEFAQVDSVFSRFADAEAILFDMRGYPNGTVWQIAPRLAERVAVVARFLTPAPGLPSPEPGSLAFVQQVTPEADAARRYRGRTMMLMDERSQSQAEHTGLWLRAANGTLFVGGPTSGANGEITSVSLPGGYTIGFTGQGVTWPDGSQLQRRGLQPDIAVAPTVAGIRAGRDEVLEAAIAAVRARRR
;
A
#
# COMPACT_ATOMS: atom_id res chain seq x y z
N MET A 1 -26.61 71.80 -40.23
CA MET A 1 -26.92 71.51 -38.82
C MET A 1 -26.64 70.04 -38.56
N THR A 2 -25.58 69.80 -37.79
CA THR A 2 -25.28 68.69 -36.86
C THR A 2 -26.44 67.70 -36.64
N ILE A 3 -26.24 66.38 -36.67
CA ILE A 3 -25.55 65.59 -35.62
C ILE A 3 -24.97 64.28 -36.21
N ALA A 4 -23.74 63.97 -35.81
CA ALA A 4 -23.03 62.71 -36.07
C ALA A 4 -22.89 61.89 -34.77
N ARG A 5 -23.24 60.58 -34.83
CA ARG A 5 -22.81 59.35 -34.07
C ARG A 5 -22.62 59.40 -32.52
N PRO A 6 -22.71 58.26 -31.76
CA PRO A 6 -22.44 56.89 -32.22
C PRO A 6 -23.36 55.74 -31.73
N LEU A 7 -23.42 54.69 -32.55
CA LEU A 7 -23.60 53.31 -32.12
C LEU A 7 -22.41 52.87 -31.24
N ARG A 8 -22.65 52.55 -29.98
CA ARG A 8 -21.80 51.68 -29.14
C ARG A 8 -22.61 51.21 -27.95
N ARG A 9 -23.17 50.00 -28.01
CA ARG A 9 -23.51 49.10 -26.90
C ARG A 9 -24.09 47.82 -27.51
N ILE A 10 -23.81 46.66 -26.89
CA ILE A 10 -24.09 45.28 -27.35
C ILE A 10 -22.93 44.64 -28.15
N VAL A 11 -21.73 44.50 -27.54
CA VAL A 11 -20.82 43.32 -27.71
C VAL A 11 -19.92 43.11 -26.46
N LEU A 12 -20.34 43.49 -25.25
CA LEU A 12 -19.45 43.38 -24.07
C LEU A 12 -20.04 42.62 -22.86
N ALA A 13 -21.02 41.75 -23.09
CA ALA A 13 -21.60 40.90 -22.04
C ALA A 13 -21.38 39.39 -22.25
N THR A 14 -20.93 38.96 -23.43
CA THR A 14 -20.71 37.53 -23.74
C THR A 14 -19.25 37.07 -23.62
N CYS A 15 -18.28 37.99 -23.52
CA CYS A 15 -16.86 37.63 -23.41
C CYS A 15 -16.34 37.46 -21.97
N LEU A 16 -17.12 37.85 -20.95
CA LEU A 16 -16.69 37.80 -19.53
C LEU A 16 -17.14 36.54 -18.79
N ALA A 17 -18.12 35.79 -19.31
CA ALA A 17 -18.56 34.52 -18.72
C ALA A 17 -17.83 33.28 -19.29
N VAL A 18 -17.23 33.39 -20.49
CA VAL A 18 -16.53 32.28 -21.17
C VAL A 18 -15.08 32.11 -20.68
N ALA A 19 -14.42 33.19 -20.28
CA ALA A 19 -13.04 33.17 -19.80
C ALA A 19 -12.80 32.38 -18.49
N PRO A 20 -13.62 32.49 -17.43
CA PRO A 20 -13.40 31.71 -16.21
C PRO A 20 -13.68 30.21 -16.41
N ALA A 21 -14.65 29.86 -17.25
CA ALA A 21 -14.97 28.46 -17.56
C ALA A 21 -13.86 27.80 -18.39
N SER A 22 -13.25 28.52 -19.34
CA SER A 22 -12.13 27.99 -20.14
C SER A 22 -10.85 27.84 -19.34
N LEU A 23 -10.55 28.76 -18.41
CA LEU A 23 -9.42 28.66 -17.49
C LEU A 23 -9.60 27.51 -16.49
N ALA A 24 -10.80 27.33 -15.94
CA ALA A 24 -11.11 26.21 -15.06
C ALA A 24 -11.00 24.86 -15.78
N ALA A 25 -11.47 24.78 -17.04
CA ALA A 25 -11.32 23.58 -17.86
C ALA A 25 -9.85 23.26 -18.18
N GLN A 26 -9.02 24.28 -18.42
CA GLN A 26 -7.58 24.11 -18.63
C GLN A 26 -6.87 23.64 -17.35
N ASP A 27 -7.21 24.19 -16.18
CA ASP A 27 -6.67 23.71 -14.89
C ASP A 27 -7.08 22.26 -14.63
N ALA A 28 -8.36 21.90 -14.88
CA ALA A 28 -8.83 20.53 -14.73
C ALA A 28 -8.08 19.54 -15.64
N ALA A 29 -7.91 19.88 -16.93
CA ALA A 29 -7.15 19.05 -17.87
C ALA A 29 -5.67 18.91 -17.46
N HIS A 30 -5.08 19.96 -16.90
CA HIS A 30 -3.71 19.93 -16.39
C HIS A 30 -3.54 18.91 -15.25
N TRP A 31 -4.40 18.97 -14.23
CA TRP A 31 -4.36 18.03 -13.09
C TRP A 31 -4.71 16.59 -13.49
N GLN A 32 -5.60 16.41 -14.47
CA GLN A 32 -5.91 15.10 -15.02
C GLN A 32 -4.67 14.44 -15.65
N ARG A 33 -3.87 15.19 -16.42
CA ARG A 33 -2.65 14.67 -17.04
C ARG A 33 -1.58 14.28 -16.00
N ILE A 34 -1.38 15.11 -14.97
CA ILE A 34 -0.49 14.80 -13.84
C ILE A 34 -0.94 13.51 -13.14
N THR A 35 -2.25 13.37 -12.94
CA THR A 35 -2.86 12.18 -12.33
C THR A 35 -2.58 10.92 -13.16
N ILE A 36 -2.79 10.97 -14.48
CA ILE A 36 -2.52 9.85 -15.39
C ILE A 36 -1.06 9.39 -15.27
N LEU A 37 -0.10 10.32 -15.16
CA LEU A 37 1.31 9.93 -14.97
C LEU A 37 1.55 9.19 -13.65
N GLY A 38 0.86 9.57 -12.57
CA GLY A 38 0.89 8.84 -11.30
C GLY A 38 0.31 7.44 -11.40
N GLU A 39 -0.83 7.31 -12.10
CA GLU A 39 -1.49 6.02 -12.34
C GLU A 39 -0.58 5.09 -13.14
N LEU A 40 0.02 5.58 -14.23
CA LEU A 40 0.98 4.83 -15.03
C LEU A 40 2.24 4.46 -14.23
N TRP A 41 2.78 5.39 -13.44
CA TRP A 41 3.91 5.10 -12.56
C TRP A 41 3.57 3.97 -11.59
N ALA A 42 2.41 4.02 -10.97
CA ALA A 42 1.98 3.03 -9.99
C ALA A 42 1.71 1.66 -10.62
N GLU A 43 1.01 1.62 -11.76
CA GLU A 43 0.74 0.38 -12.50
C GLU A 43 2.05 -0.31 -12.87
N VAL A 44 2.98 0.43 -13.45
CA VAL A 44 4.30 -0.08 -13.82
C VAL A 44 5.10 -0.52 -12.57
N THR A 45 5.09 0.28 -11.51
CA THR A 45 5.86 0.00 -10.28
C THR A 45 5.38 -1.25 -9.55
N PHE A 46 4.07 -1.53 -9.56
CA PHE A 46 3.47 -2.60 -8.76
C PHE A 46 3.10 -3.84 -9.56
N ALA A 47 2.75 -3.71 -10.84
CA ALA A 47 2.25 -4.82 -11.66
C ALA A 47 3.25 -5.30 -12.74
N HIS A 48 4.14 -4.43 -13.25
CA HIS A 48 4.99 -4.80 -14.38
C HIS A 48 5.95 -5.96 -14.03
N PRO A 49 5.83 -7.14 -14.70
CA PRO A 49 6.54 -8.36 -14.30
C PRO A 49 8.05 -8.28 -14.58
N TRP A 50 8.46 -7.52 -15.60
CA TRP A 50 9.88 -7.36 -15.97
C TRP A 50 10.58 -6.25 -15.20
N LEU A 51 9.86 -5.43 -14.43
CA LEU A 51 10.48 -4.48 -13.50
C LEU A 51 10.86 -5.18 -12.22
N THR A 52 11.75 -6.12 -12.43
CA THR A 52 12.49 -6.77 -11.39
C THR A 52 13.97 -6.48 -11.68
N GLY A 53 14.32 -5.22 -11.40
CA GLY A 53 15.64 -4.67 -11.13
C GLY A 53 16.56 -4.37 -12.30
N GLY A 54 17.27 -3.25 -12.12
CA GLY A 54 18.61 -3.07 -12.66
C GLY A 54 18.81 -2.39 -14.01
N THR A 55 17.84 -1.65 -14.58
CA THR A 55 18.14 -0.70 -15.69
C THR A 55 17.19 0.51 -15.80
N THR A 56 16.02 0.52 -15.18
CA THR A 56 15.07 1.63 -15.36
C THR A 56 15.08 2.60 -14.18
N ALA A 57 15.60 3.79 -14.43
CA ALA A 57 15.43 4.97 -13.60
C ALA A 57 13.96 5.46 -13.67
N TRP A 58 13.00 4.58 -13.34
CA TRP A 58 11.57 4.79 -13.56
C TRP A 58 11.04 6.01 -12.79
N ASP A 59 11.34 6.12 -11.49
CA ASP A 59 11.01 7.31 -10.69
C ASP A 59 11.55 8.60 -11.35
N ALA A 60 12.78 8.58 -11.83
CA ALA A 60 13.39 9.74 -12.50
C ALA A 60 12.75 10.03 -13.87
N ALA A 61 12.42 9.00 -14.65
CA ALA A 61 11.71 9.14 -15.92
C ALA A 61 10.30 9.72 -15.71
N THR A 62 9.59 9.30 -14.67
CA THR A 62 8.29 9.88 -14.29
C THR A 62 8.44 11.35 -13.88
N VAL A 63 9.47 11.70 -13.10
CA VAL A 63 9.75 13.11 -12.76
C VAL A 63 10.03 13.94 -14.02
N ALA A 64 10.81 13.43 -14.97
CA ALA A 64 11.08 14.11 -16.23
C ALA A 64 9.80 14.26 -17.09
N ALA A 65 8.92 13.26 -17.10
CA ALA A 65 7.63 13.32 -17.78
C ALA A 65 6.68 14.33 -17.14
N LEU A 66 6.66 14.42 -15.81
CA LEU A 66 5.91 15.45 -15.07
C LEU A 66 6.41 16.85 -15.44
N ASP A 67 7.73 17.08 -15.39
CA ASP A 67 8.35 18.34 -15.77
C ASP A 67 8.03 18.75 -17.23
N ALA A 68 8.11 17.80 -18.17
CA ALA A 68 7.69 18.04 -19.55
C ALA A 68 6.20 18.38 -19.67
N THR A 69 5.34 17.73 -18.88
CA THR A 69 3.89 17.97 -18.86
C THR A 69 3.54 19.35 -18.30
N LEU A 70 4.27 19.81 -17.28
CA LEU A 70 4.13 21.17 -16.75
C LEU A 70 4.43 22.24 -17.82
N ARG A 71 5.36 21.96 -18.75
CA ARG A 71 5.73 22.87 -19.84
C ARG A 71 4.85 22.76 -21.09
N ALA A 72 4.10 21.67 -21.26
CA ALA A 72 3.37 21.36 -22.49
C ALA A 72 1.85 21.24 -22.25
N PRO A 73 1.04 22.29 -22.54
CA PRO A 73 -0.35 22.35 -22.14
C PRO A 73 -1.35 21.66 -23.10
N SER A 74 -0.93 20.85 -24.07
CA SER A 74 -1.86 20.16 -24.99
C SER A 74 -1.93 18.64 -24.78
N ASP A 75 -3.08 18.03 -25.11
CA ASP A 75 -3.32 16.59 -24.96
C ASP A 75 -2.42 15.76 -25.88
N SER A 76 -2.16 16.26 -27.09
CA SER A 76 -1.26 15.62 -28.06
C SER A 76 0.19 15.63 -27.56
N ALA A 77 0.66 16.74 -27.00
CA ALA A 77 2.01 16.82 -26.44
C ALA A 77 2.16 15.92 -25.21
N PHE A 78 1.15 15.93 -24.31
CA PHE A 78 1.10 15.03 -23.16
C PHE A 78 1.17 13.56 -23.57
N SER A 79 0.38 13.16 -24.57
CA SER A 79 0.36 11.77 -25.02
C SER A 79 1.68 11.37 -25.69
N ALA A 80 2.36 12.30 -26.38
CA ALA A 80 3.73 12.07 -26.85
C ALA A 80 4.72 11.88 -25.68
N ILE A 81 4.61 12.67 -24.61
CA ILE A 81 5.41 12.51 -23.39
C ILE A 81 5.18 11.14 -22.75
N VAL A 82 3.93 10.68 -22.66
CA VAL A 82 3.60 9.32 -22.19
C VAL A 82 4.29 8.26 -23.07
N GLY A 83 4.28 8.42 -24.38
CA GLY A 83 5.01 7.53 -25.29
C GLY A 83 6.51 7.45 -24.98
N THR A 84 7.15 8.60 -24.77
CA THR A 84 8.57 8.69 -24.38
C THR A 84 8.82 8.04 -23.02
N LEU A 85 7.92 8.25 -22.05
CA LEU A 85 8.02 7.63 -20.72
C LEU A 85 7.98 6.10 -20.83
N LEU A 86 6.97 5.54 -21.51
CA LEU A 86 6.83 4.08 -21.64
C LEU A 86 8.01 3.45 -22.41
N ALA A 87 8.54 4.15 -23.41
CA ALA A 87 9.71 3.68 -24.16
C ALA A 87 10.96 3.47 -23.29
N THR A 88 11.04 4.09 -22.10
CA THR A 88 12.16 3.85 -21.17
C THR A 88 12.21 2.43 -20.61
N LEU A 89 11.09 1.70 -20.66
CA LEU A 89 10.98 0.33 -20.16
C LEU A 89 11.58 -0.73 -21.09
N ASP A 90 11.81 -0.37 -22.36
CA ASP A 90 12.29 -1.29 -23.41
C ASP A 90 11.42 -2.57 -23.51
N ASP A 91 10.11 -2.45 -23.26
CA ASP A 91 9.14 -3.53 -23.40
C ASP A 91 8.22 -3.26 -24.61
N PRO A 92 8.25 -4.11 -25.66
CA PRO A 92 7.39 -3.92 -26.84
C PRO A 92 5.88 -4.05 -26.54
N ALA A 93 5.49 -4.70 -25.44
CA ALA A 93 4.10 -4.78 -25.01
C ALA A 93 3.66 -3.57 -24.18
N THR A 94 4.60 -2.86 -23.55
CA THR A 94 4.33 -1.65 -22.78
C THR A 94 4.63 -0.42 -23.64
N THR A 95 3.59 0.08 -24.30
CA THR A 95 3.74 1.12 -25.33
C THR A 95 2.51 1.99 -25.44
N ARG A 96 2.65 3.14 -26.11
CA ARG A 96 1.51 3.97 -26.50
C ARG A 96 1.00 3.55 -27.87
N LEU A 97 -0.30 3.29 -27.93
CA LEU A 97 -1.02 3.03 -29.17
C LEU A 97 -1.74 4.30 -29.60
N VAL A 98 -1.31 4.86 -30.72
CA VAL A 98 -2.03 5.95 -31.38
C VAL A 98 -3.22 5.34 -32.14
N PRO A 99 -4.42 5.93 -32.09
CA PRO A 99 -5.50 5.52 -32.96
C PRO A 99 -5.02 5.73 -34.40
N ALA A 100 -4.84 4.65 -35.15
CA ALA A 100 -4.45 4.78 -36.55
C ALA A 100 -5.53 5.61 -37.26
N ALA A 101 -5.09 6.59 -38.06
CA ALA A 101 -5.96 7.18 -39.07
C ALA A 101 -6.54 6.04 -39.91
N ILE A 102 -7.87 6.00 -40.00
CA ILE A 102 -8.71 5.02 -40.70
C ILE A 102 -7.98 4.44 -41.92
N GLY A 103 -7.58 3.17 -41.81
CA GLY A 103 -6.93 2.39 -42.85
C GLY A 103 -7.08 0.87 -42.67
N ASP A 104 -7.67 0.41 -41.57
CA ASP A 104 -8.05 -0.99 -41.44
C ASP A 104 -9.23 -1.26 -42.37
N ALA A 105 -9.14 -2.30 -43.18
CA ALA A 105 -10.31 -2.78 -43.89
C ALA A 105 -11.41 -3.04 -42.85
N THR A 106 -12.61 -2.49 -43.07
CA THR A 106 -13.76 -2.69 -42.20
C THR A 106 -14.16 -4.16 -42.21
N LEU A 107 -13.51 -4.97 -41.37
CA LEU A 107 -14.02 -6.27 -40.99
C LEU A 107 -15.38 -6.02 -40.35
N THR A 108 -16.41 -6.67 -40.86
CA THR A 108 -17.75 -6.62 -40.27
C THR A 108 -17.88 -7.75 -39.27
N SER A 109 -18.57 -7.50 -38.16
CA SER A 109 -18.95 -8.57 -37.25
C SER A 109 -19.91 -9.51 -37.99
N ALA A 110 -19.65 -10.81 -37.91
CA ALA A 110 -20.41 -11.83 -38.62
C ALA A 110 -20.36 -13.17 -37.86
N PRO A 111 -21.38 -14.03 -38.01
CA PRO A 111 -21.31 -15.40 -37.53
C PRO A 111 -20.09 -16.13 -38.09
N ALA A 112 -19.51 -17.01 -37.27
CA ALA A 112 -18.35 -17.80 -37.66
C ALA A 112 -18.69 -18.70 -38.86
N ARG A 113 -17.72 -18.90 -39.74
CA ARG A 113 -17.88 -19.68 -40.97
C ARG A 113 -16.74 -20.66 -41.13
N PHE A 114 -17.06 -21.88 -41.51
CA PHE A 114 -16.08 -22.88 -41.89
C PHE A 114 -16.20 -23.20 -43.38
N ALA A 115 -15.07 -23.19 -44.08
CA ALA A 115 -14.97 -23.57 -45.48
C ALA A 115 -13.79 -24.53 -45.67
N ARG A 116 -13.88 -25.41 -46.67
CA ARG A 116 -12.81 -26.34 -47.03
C ARG A 116 -12.36 -26.08 -48.46
N GLU A 117 -11.06 -25.84 -48.62
CA GLU A 117 -10.38 -25.69 -49.90
C GLU A 117 -9.35 -26.82 -50.05
N GLY A 118 -9.80 -27.93 -50.65
CA GLY A 118 -8.98 -29.14 -50.82
C GLY A 118 -8.54 -29.75 -49.48
N ARG A 119 -7.24 -29.63 -49.17
CA ARG A 119 -6.60 -30.14 -47.93
C ARG A 119 -6.46 -29.07 -46.84
N ILE A 120 -7.04 -27.89 -47.03
CA ILE A 120 -7.02 -26.79 -46.07
C ILE A 120 -8.46 -26.50 -45.61
N GLY A 121 -8.69 -26.54 -44.30
CA GLY A 121 -9.90 -25.99 -43.68
C GLY A 121 -9.66 -24.56 -43.22
N VAL A 122 -10.63 -23.68 -43.38
CA VAL A 122 -10.57 -22.27 -42.95
C VAL A 122 -11.75 -22.02 -42.03
N LEU A 123 -11.48 -21.72 -40.76
CA LEU A 123 -12.47 -21.23 -39.80
C LEU A 123 -12.25 -19.75 -39.60
N GLN A 124 -13.22 -18.94 -40.02
CA GLN A 124 -13.25 -17.51 -39.74
C GLN A 124 -14.16 -17.25 -38.54
N ALA A 125 -13.63 -16.63 -37.49
CA ALA A 125 -14.36 -16.27 -36.28
C ALA A 125 -13.93 -14.86 -35.83
N SER A 126 -14.62 -13.85 -36.36
CA SER A 126 -14.28 -12.43 -36.15
C SER A 126 -15.08 -11.72 -35.06
N ASP A 127 -16.22 -12.30 -34.64
CA ASP A 127 -17.08 -11.74 -33.59
C ASP A 127 -17.26 -12.73 -32.42
N PRO A 128 -16.68 -12.44 -31.25
CA PRO A 128 -16.82 -13.28 -30.07
C PRO A 128 -18.26 -13.45 -29.58
N LEU A 129 -19.12 -12.43 -29.75
CA LEU A 129 -20.52 -12.48 -29.28
C LEU A 129 -21.41 -13.27 -30.24
N ALA A 130 -21.04 -13.37 -31.51
CA ALA A 130 -21.72 -14.20 -32.50
C ALA A 130 -21.50 -15.71 -32.29
N THR A 131 -20.70 -16.12 -31.30
CA THR A 131 -20.46 -17.54 -30.98
C THR A 131 -21.73 -18.32 -30.65
N PHE A 132 -22.75 -17.66 -30.09
CA PHE A 132 -24.05 -18.28 -29.80
C PHE A 132 -24.94 -18.47 -31.03
N ASP A 133 -24.62 -17.84 -32.16
CA ASP A 133 -25.37 -18.00 -33.39
C ASP A 133 -25.33 -19.48 -33.85
N PRO A 134 -26.47 -20.07 -34.25
CA PRO A 134 -26.52 -21.45 -34.70
C PRO A 134 -25.55 -21.76 -35.86
N ALA A 135 -25.32 -20.82 -36.77
CA ALA A 135 -24.36 -20.99 -37.86
C ALA A 135 -22.91 -20.99 -37.33
N SER A 136 -22.60 -20.15 -36.35
CA SER A 136 -21.30 -20.19 -35.65
C SER A 136 -21.07 -21.53 -34.96
N GLN A 137 -22.05 -22.04 -34.20
CA GLN A 137 -21.95 -23.33 -33.53
C GLN A 137 -21.75 -24.48 -34.52
N ALA A 138 -22.45 -24.44 -35.65
CA ALA A 138 -22.25 -25.39 -36.74
C ALA A 138 -20.84 -25.29 -37.34
N ALA A 139 -20.31 -24.08 -37.55
CA ALA A 139 -18.96 -23.86 -38.07
C ALA A 139 -17.87 -24.39 -37.12
N PHE A 140 -17.95 -24.13 -35.81
CA PHE A 140 -17.02 -24.68 -34.82
C PHE A 140 -17.10 -26.22 -34.76
N THR A 141 -18.30 -26.77 -34.80
CA THR A 141 -18.52 -28.23 -34.84
C THR A 141 -17.94 -28.85 -36.10
N GLN A 142 -18.11 -28.20 -37.25
CA GLN A 142 -17.57 -28.67 -38.51
C GLN A 142 -16.04 -28.61 -38.51
N ALA A 143 -15.46 -27.50 -38.05
CA ALA A 143 -14.01 -27.32 -37.97
C ALA A 143 -13.34 -28.37 -37.07
N SER A 144 -13.96 -28.70 -35.93
CA SER A 144 -13.45 -29.70 -34.97
C SER A 144 -13.57 -31.16 -35.44
N ARG A 145 -14.41 -31.44 -36.45
CA ARG A 145 -14.60 -32.79 -37.02
C ARG A 145 -14.01 -32.96 -38.41
N ASP A 146 -13.57 -31.88 -39.04
CA ASP A 146 -13.01 -31.90 -40.38
C ASP A 146 -11.66 -32.62 -40.43
N SER A 147 -11.37 -33.20 -41.59
CA SER A 147 -10.22 -34.07 -41.85
C SER A 147 -9.12 -33.42 -42.70
N ALA A 148 -9.14 -32.09 -42.89
CA ALA A 148 -8.13 -31.40 -43.68
C ALA A 148 -6.77 -31.41 -42.99
N ASP A 149 -5.68 -31.57 -43.73
CA ASP A 149 -4.32 -31.61 -43.19
C ASP A 149 -3.92 -30.34 -42.44
N ARG A 150 -4.45 -29.20 -42.92
CA ARG A 150 -4.20 -27.88 -42.35
C ARG A 150 -5.51 -27.24 -41.93
N LEU A 151 -5.46 -26.51 -40.82
CA LEU A 151 -6.52 -25.63 -40.36
C LEU A 151 -5.99 -24.20 -40.27
N VAL A 152 -6.63 -23.28 -40.99
CA VAL A 152 -6.42 -21.84 -40.84
C VAL A 152 -7.52 -21.29 -39.93
N LEU A 153 -7.14 -20.72 -38.79
CA LEU A 153 -8.03 -20.00 -37.89
C LEU A 153 -7.86 -18.50 -38.13
N ASP A 154 -8.80 -17.88 -38.83
CA ASP A 154 -8.84 -16.42 -38.96
C ASP A 154 -9.64 -15.82 -37.81
N LEU A 155 -8.91 -15.31 -36.82
CA LEU A 155 -9.46 -14.71 -35.59
C LEU A 155 -9.34 -13.19 -35.60
N ARG A 156 -9.13 -12.56 -36.77
CA ARG A 156 -9.06 -11.10 -36.89
C ARG A 156 -10.39 -10.48 -36.47
N GLY A 157 -10.34 -9.59 -35.48
CA GLY A 157 -11.51 -8.91 -34.93
C GLY A 157 -11.79 -7.58 -35.64
N ALA A 158 -13.04 -7.14 -35.60
CA ALA A 158 -13.46 -5.81 -36.07
C ALA A 158 -13.33 -4.72 -34.98
N ALA A 159 -13.43 -5.12 -33.72
CA ALA A 159 -13.39 -4.26 -32.54
C ALA A 159 -12.85 -5.07 -31.34
N PRO A 160 -12.35 -4.39 -30.27
CA PRO A 160 -11.89 -5.09 -29.07
C PRO A 160 -12.97 -5.99 -28.47
N ALA A 161 -12.58 -7.19 -28.06
CA ALA A 161 -13.47 -8.13 -27.38
C ALA A 161 -13.54 -7.83 -25.87
N GLU A 162 -14.75 -7.73 -25.32
CA GLU A 162 -14.94 -7.68 -23.87
C GLU A 162 -14.60 -9.02 -23.20
N SER A 163 -14.38 -9.03 -21.88
CA SER A 163 -14.00 -10.22 -21.12
C SER A 163 -14.99 -11.39 -21.28
N TYR A 164 -16.30 -11.09 -21.31
CA TYR A 164 -17.33 -12.10 -21.53
C TYR A 164 -17.23 -12.70 -22.94
N GLY A 165 -17.13 -11.85 -23.98
CA GLY A 165 -16.96 -12.31 -25.36
C GLY A 165 -15.70 -13.16 -25.54
N THR A 166 -14.59 -12.74 -24.94
CA THR A 166 -13.32 -13.48 -24.92
C THR A 166 -13.48 -14.88 -24.34
N ALA A 167 -14.16 -15.02 -23.19
CA ALA A 167 -14.39 -16.30 -22.55
C ALA A 167 -15.23 -17.24 -23.42
N ILE A 168 -16.30 -16.71 -24.02
CA ILE A 168 -17.21 -17.48 -24.88
C ILE A 168 -16.51 -17.99 -26.14
N LEU A 169 -15.77 -17.13 -26.85
CA LEU A 169 -15.04 -17.53 -28.05
C LEU A 169 -13.95 -18.56 -27.74
N ASN A 170 -13.20 -18.38 -26.63
CA ASN A 170 -12.21 -19.36 -26.19
C ASN A 170 -12.85 -20.73 -25.89
N GLY A 171 -14.01 -20.75 -25.25
CA GLY A 171 -14.76 -22.00 -25.02
C GLY A 171 -15.19 -22.70 -26.32
N ALA A 172 -15.63 -21.94 -27.33
CA ALA A 172 -16.00 -22.49 -28.63
C ALA A 172 -14.80 -22.95 -29.47
N LEU A 173 -13.64 -22.32 -29.30
CA LEU A 173 -12.39 -22.72 -29.97
C LEU A 173 -11.76 -23.95 -29.32
N GLU A 174 -12.03 -24.25 -28.05
CA GLU A 174 -11.38 -25.35 -27.33
C GLU A 174 -11.52 -26.71 -28.07
N PRO A 175 -12.72 -27.17 -28.50
CA PRO A 175 -12.84 -28.42 -29.25
C PRO A 175 -12.09 -28.40 -30.59
N VAL A 176 -12.05 -27.24 -31.25
CA VAL A 176 -11.32 -27.05 -32.51
C VAL A 176 -9.82 -27.22 -32.29
N LEU A 177 -9.26 -26.57 -31.27
CA LEU A 177 -7.85 -26.69 -30.91
C LEU A 177 -7.50 -28.11 -30.43
N ARG A 178 -8.40 -28.81 -29.75
CA ARG A 178 -8.20 -30.21 -29.34
C ARG A 178 -8.25 -31.19 -30.50
N SER A 179 -8.90 -30.82 -31.62
CA SER A 179 -8.99 -31.66 -32.82
C SER A 179 -7.70 -31.72 -33.64
N VAL A 180 -6.81 -30.74 -33.49
CA VAL A 180 -5.54 -30.66 -34.24
C VAL A 180 -4.37 -31.35 -33.53
N LEU A 181 -4.61 -31.93 -32.36
CA LEU A 181 -3.58 -32.48 -31.46
C LEU A 181 -3.56 -34.02 -31.47
N ASP A 182 -2.37 -34.58 -31.28
CA ASP A 182 -2.10 -36.00 -31.06
C ASP A 182 -1.61 -36.29 -29.61
N THR A 183 -1.06 -35.27 -28.93
CA THR A 183 -0.58 -35.34 -27.55
C THR A 183 -1.14 -34.19 -26.70
N THR A 184 -1.27 -34.39 -25.39
CA THR A 184 -1.63 -33.31 -24.47
C THR A 184 -0.57 -32.21 -24.49
N VAL A 185 -1.00 -30.97 -24.70
CA VAL A 185 -0.15 -29.78 -24.62
C VAL A 185 -0.54 -28.98 -23.38
N THR A 186 0.45 -28.64 -22.56
CA THR A 186 0.26 -27.72 -21.43
C THR A 186 0.53 -26.30 -21.94
N GLY A 187 -0.46 -25.43 -21.77
CA GLY A 187 -0.43 -24.02 -22.12
C GLY A 187 0.54 -23.21 -21.26
N ALA A 188 0.58 -21.91 -21.50
CA ALA A 188 1.29 -20.98 -20.65
C ALA A 188 0.46 -20.62 -19.42
N ALA A 189 1.08 -20.58 -18.25
CA ALA A 189 0.50 -19.98 -17.06
C ALA A 189 0.76 -18.47 -17.06
N GLU A 190 -0.20 -17.70 -16.57
CA GLU A 190 0.05 -16.31 -16.23
C GLU A 190 0.95 -16.24 -14.99
N ARG A 191 2.02 -15.47 -15.09
CA ARG A 191 2.91 -15.12 -13.99
C ARG A 191 2.80 -13.64 -13.71
N ARG A 192 2.34 -13.30 -12.51
CA ARG A 192 2.08 -11.93 -12.08
C ARG A 192 3.01 -11.55 -10.93
N ARG A 193 3.24 -10.25 -10.78
CA ARG A 193 3.86 -9.72 -9.58
C ARG A 193 2.81 -9.62 -8.48
N VAL A 194 3.15 -10.15 -7.32
CA VAL A 194 2.30 -10.12 -6.12
C VAL A 194 3.09 -9.48 -4.99
N ALA A 195 2.46 -8.54 -4.31
CA ALA A 195 2.96 -7.98 -3.08
C ALA A 195 2.36 -8.71 -1.88
N TYR A 196 3.15 -8.84 -0.82
CA TYR A 196 2.67 -9.15 0.51
C TYR A 196 3.03 -7.94 1.37
N GLY A 197 2.11 -6.99 1.48
CA GLY A 197 2.36 -5.65 2.04
C GLY A 197 3.38 -4.84 1.24
N PHE A 198 3.68 -3.63 1.73
CA PHE A 198 4.69 -2.76 1.12
C PHE A 198 6.07 -3.08 1.69
N ASP A 199 7.01 -3.43 0.79
CA ASP A 199 8.37 -3.87 1.16
C ASP A 199 9.03 -2.87 2.13
N ASN A 200 9.38 -3.36 3.32
CA ASN A 200 10.00 -2.59 4.38
C ASN A 200 11.48 -3.00 4.50
N VAL A 201 12.37 -2.11 4.07
CA VAL A 201 13.83 -2.28 4.21
C VAL A 201 14.41 -1.53 5.42
N GLY A 202 13.55 -0.99 6.31
CA GLY A 202 13.95 -0.22 7.49
C GLY A 202 14.24 -1.07 8.73
N ALA A 203 14.71 -0.41 9.79
CA ALA A 203 15.12 -1.03 11.07
C ALA A 203 14.00 -1.78 11.82
N PHE A 204 12.74 -1.60 11.43
CA PHE A 204 11.56 -2.20 12.04
C PHE A 204 10.95 -3.35 11.22
N SER A 205 11.65 -3.84 10.19
CA SER A 205 11.15 -4.92 9.34
C SER A 205 11.17 -6.26 10.07
N SER A 206 10.02 -6.95 10.15
CA SER A 206 9.98 -8.35 10.58
C SER A 206 10.40 -9.33 9.47
N GLY A 207 10.65 -8.82 8.26
CA GLY A 207 10.87 -9.63 7.06
C GLY A 207 9.58 -10.21 6.46
N GLN A 208 8.39 -9.89 7.00
CA GLN A 208 7.13 -10.40 6.45
C GLN A 208 6.74 -9.74 5.12
N TYR A 209 7.08 -8.46 4.93
CA TYR A 209 6.75 -7.76 3.70
C TYR A 209 7.70 -8.12 2.58
N ARG A 210 7.15 -8.50 1.43
CA ARG A 210 7.94 -8.94 0.27
C ARG A 210 7.15 -8.84 -1.02
N MET A 211 7.88 -8.68 -2.12
CA MET A 211 7.37 -8.86 -3.47
C MET A 211 7.77 -10.24 -3.99
N ALA A 212 6.86 -10.91 -4.70
CA ALA A 212 7.10 -12.20 -5.33
C ALA A 212 6.51 -12.23 -6.75
N LEU A 213 6.89 -13.25 -7.51
CA LEU A 213 6.20 -13.64 -8.74
C LEU A 213 5.32 -14.85 -8.41
N GLU A 214 4.02 -14.74 -8.65
CA GLU A 214 3.07 -15.85 -8.54
C GLU A 214 2.76 -16.36 -9.94
N THR A 215 2.92 -17.67 -10.15
CA THR A 215 2.57 -18.33 -11.42
C THR A 215 1.29 -19.13 -11.20
N GLY A 216 0.25 -18.79 -11.95
CA GLY A 216 -1.04 -19.47 -11.90
C GLY A 216 -0.97 -20.89 -12.47
N ALA A 217 -2.13 -21.56 -12.49
CA ALA A 217 -2.25 -22.86 -13.13
C ALA A 217 -2.23 -22.73 -14.66
N ALA A 218 -1.37 -23.49 -15.33
CA ALA A 218 -1.35 -23.56 -16.78
C ALA A 218 -2.56 -24.37 -17.31
N PRO A 219 -3.27 -23.89 -18.35
CA PRO A 219 -4.34 -24.67 -18.97
C PRO A 219 -3.76 -25.90 -19.68
N ARG A 220 -4.52 -26.99 -19.78
CA ARG A 220 -4.10 -28.21 -20.50
C ARG A 220 -5.08 -28.53 -21.62
N LEU A 221 -4.57 -28.66 -22.84
CA LEU A 221 -5.37 -29.12 -23.98
C LEU A 221 -5.06 -30.58 -24.26
N THR A 222 -6.06 -31.43 -24.07
CA THR A 222 -5.96 -32.86 -24.35
C THR A 222 -6.65 -33.19 -25.68
N PRO A 223 -6.01 -33.98 -26.57
CA PRO A 223 -6.59 -34.39 -27.84
C PRO A 223 -8.02 -34.92 -27.71
N LEU A 224 -8.83 -34.68 -28.75
CA LEU A 224 -10.10 -35.40 -28.88
C LEU A 224 -9.83 -36.89 -29.18
N PRO A 225 -10.71 -37.82 -28.77
CA PRO A 225 -10.58 -39.22 -29.14
C PRO A 225 -10.49 -39.37 -30.66
N ARG A 226 -9.45 -40.05 -31.16
CA ARG A 226 -9.18 -40.29 -32.60
C ARG A 226 -8.87 -39.02 -33.41
N ALA A 227 -8.49 -37.92 -32.77
CA ALA A 227 -7.96 -36.74 -33.46
C ALA A 227 -6.73 -37.13 -34.29
N GLN A 228 -6.64 -36.55 -35.48
CA GLN A 228 -5.44 -36.65 -36.33
C GLN A 228 -4.69 -35.32 -36.21
N PRO A 229 -3.36 -35.34 -36.04
CA PRO A 229 -2.60 -34.09 -35.93
C PRO A 229 -2.71 -33.30 -37.24
N ARG A 230 -3.00 -32.00 -37.13
CA ARG A 230 -3.16 -31.07 -38.26
C ARG A 230 -2.22 -29.89 -38.10
N GLU A 231 -1.74 -29.33 -39.20
CA GLU A 231 -1.01 -28.07 -39.18
C GLU A 231 -1.99 -26.93 -38.84
N LEU A 232 -1.70 -26.16 -37.79
CA LEU A 232 -2.51 -25.01 -37.40
C LEU A 232 -1.82 -23.71 -37.83
N VAL A 233 -2.53 -22.86 -38.55
CA VAL A 233 -2.12 -21.48 -38.84
C VAL A 233 -3.17 -20.54 -38.29
N VAL A 234 -2.79 -19.61 -37.44
CA VAL A 234 -3.70 -18.64 -36.81
C VAL A 234 -3.41 -17.25 -37.38
N VAL A 235 -4.45 -16.55 -37.80
CA VAL A 235 -4.37 -15.17 -38.30
C VAL A 235 -4.96 -14.24 -37.26
N LEU A 236 -4.17 -13.23 -36.87
CA LEU A 236 -4.51 -12.30 -35.79
C LEU A 236 -4.39 -10.84 -36.26
N ASN A 237 -5.10 -9.94 -35.59
CA ASN A 237 -4.91 -8.50 -35.64
C ASN A 237 -5.04 -7.91 -34.22
N ARG A 238 -5.07 -6.58 -34.12
CA ARG A 238 -5.06 -5.88 -32.82
C ARG A 238 -6.32 -6.11 -31.99
N PHE A 239 -7.37 -6.66 -32.59
CA PHE A 239 -8.67 -6.94 -31.98
C PHE A 239 -8.92 -8.44 -31.79
N SER A 240 -7.96 -9.29 -32.14
CA SER A 240 -8.11 -10.73 -32.01
C SER A 240 -8.16 -11.18 -30.57
N VAL A 241 -9.05 -12.14 -30.30
CA VAL A 241 -8.97 -12.99 -29.11
C VAL A 241 -7.89 -14.03 -29.35
N VAL A 242 -6.82 -13.99 -28.55
CA VAL A 242 -5.72 -14.95 -28.64
C VAL A 242 -6.05 -16.17 -27.77
N PRO A 243 -6.12 -17.39 -28.35
CA PRO A 243 -6.40 -18.58 -27.55
C PRO A 243 -5.29 -18.83 -26.51
N PRO A 244 -5.61 -19.13 -25.24
CA PRO A 244 -4.61 -19.32 -24.18
C PRO A 244 -3.56 -20.40 -24.48
N ALA A 245 -3.92 -21.38 -25.32
CA ALA A 245 -3.03 -22.47 -25.72
C ALA A 245 -2.06 -22.09 -26.85
N LEU A 246 -2.29 -20.98 -27.57
CA LEU A 246 -1.63 -20.72 -28.85
C LEU A 246 -0.11 -20.64 -28.70
N GLY A 247 0.40 -19.99 -27.65
CA GLY A 247 1.84 -19.90 -27.41
C GLY A 247 2.49 -21.27 -27.21
N ALA A 248 1.86 -22.13 -26.41
CA ALA A 248 2.34 -23.50 -26.20
C ALA A 248 2.25 -24.35 -27.47
N LEU A 249 1.18 -24.21 -28.25
CA LEU A 249 1.04 -24.87 -29.55
C LEU A 249 2.13 -24.41 -30.52
N GLN A 250 2.42 -23.10 -30.57
CA GLN A 250 3.46 -22.54 -31.41
C GLN A 250 4.84 -23.08 -31.03
N GLN A 251 5.15 -23.13 -29.73
CA GLN A 251 6.44 -23.64 -29.25
C GLN A 251 6.60 -25.15 -29.38
N ALA A 252 5.50 -25.89 -29.33
CA ALA A 252 5.49 -27.32 -29.69
C ALA A 252 5.60 -27.55 -31.21
N GLY A 253 5.74 -26.49 -32.01
CA GLY A 253 5.78 -26.57 -33.48
C GLY A 253 4.44 -26.98 -34.11
N ARG A 254 3.34 -26.88 -33.35
CA ARG A 254 1.98 -27.28 -33.77
C ARG A 254 1.16 -26.11 -34.32
N ALA A 255 1.57 -24.87 -34.08
CA ALA A 255 0.91 -23.69 -34.61
C ALA A 255 1.88 -22.69 -35.27
N ARG A 256 1.33 -21.91 -36.20
CA ARG A 256 1.96 -20.72 -36.80
C ARG A 256 1.06 -19.51 -36.64
N VAL A 257 1.64 -18.33 -36.57
CA VAL A 257 0.92 -17.09 -36.31
C VAL A 257 1.25 -16.03 -37.35
N VAL A 258 0.25 -15.61 -38.10
CA VAL A 258 0.31 -14.49 -39.05
C VAL A 258 -0.42 -13.30 -38.46
N VAL A 259 0.25 -12.16 -38.35
CA VAL A 259 -0.34 -10.93 -37.80
C VAL A 259 -0.59 -9.91 -38.91
N GLU A 260 -1.80 -9.39 -38.96
CA GLU A 260 -2.16 -8.19 -39.71
C GLU A 260 -1.96 -6.96 -38.82
N GLY A 261 -0.95 -6.14 -39.14
CA GLY A 261 -0.58 -4.98 -38.34
C GLY A 261 0.08 -5.39 -37.02
N SER A 262 -0.68 -5.37 -35.92
CA SER A 262 -0.24 -5.75 -34.57
C SER A 262 -1.22 -6.73 -33.94
N ALA A 263 -0.83 -7.44 -32.87
CA ALA A 263 -1.70 -8.35 -32.12
C ALA A 263 -1.38 -8.29 -30.61
N PRO A 264 -2.37 -8.51 -29.73
CA PRO A 264 -2.17 -8.46 -28.28
C PRO A 264 -1.60 -9.78 -27.77
N PHE A 265 -0.27 -9.89 -27.72
CA PHE A 265 0.40 -11.12 -27.27
C PHE A 265 0.68 -11.19 -25.77
N ALA A 266 0.62 -10.05 -25.09
CA ALA A 266 0.93 -9.90 -23.68
C ALA A 266 -0.34 -9.66 -22.86
N VAL A 267 -0.29 -10.02 -21.58
CA VAL A 267 -1.33 -9.66 -20.61
C VAL A 267 -1.08 -8.22 -20.20
N VAL A 268 -1.97 -7.32 -20.63
CA VAL A 268 -1.79 -5.88 -20.52
C VAL A 268 -3.00 -5.21 -19.88
N GLN A 269 -2.75 -4.09 -19.20
CA GLN A 269 -3.74 -3.13 -18.75
C GLN A 269 -3.69 -1.91 -19.68
N GLU A 270 -4.86 -1.40 -20.07
CA GLU A 270 -4.98 -0.23 -20.94
C GLU A 270 -5.48 1.00 -20.17
N HIS A 271 -4.85 2.13 -20.43
CA HIS A 271 -5.14 3.43 -19.84
C HIS A 271 -5.45 4.44 -20.95
N PRO A 272 -6.71 4.90 -21.08
CA PRO A 272 -7.07 5.92 -22.07
C PRO A 272 -6.31 7.23 -21.84
N LEU A 273 -5.87 7.87 -22.93
CA LEU A 273 -5.21 9.17 -22.92
C LEU A 273 -6.13 10.25 -23.50
N PRO A 274 -5.96 11.53 -23.10
CA PRO A 274 -6.86 12.61 -23.50
C PRO A 274 -6.97 12.88 -25.01
N ASP A 275 -5.96 12.51 -25.81
CA ASP A 275 -5.99 12.64 -27.28
C ASP A 275 -6.68 11.45 -27.99
N GLY A 276 -7.26 10.52 -27.23
CA GLY A 276 -7.87 9.28 -27.72
C GLY A 276 -6.89 8.13 -27.92
N SER A 277 -5.58 8.34 -27.75
CA SER A 277 -4.59 7.26 -27.70
C SER A 277 -4.70 6.45 -26.40
N VAL A 278 -4.03 5.30 -26.37
CA VAL A 278 -4.07 4.37 -25.23
C VAL A 278 -2.65 4.06 -24.80
N ALA A 279 -2.36 4.21 -23.51
CA ALA A 279 -1.18 3.66 -22.88
C ALA A 279 -1.45 2.20 -22.50
N ARG A 280 -0.67 1.27 -23.03
CA ARG A 280 -0.76 -0.16 -22.74
C ARG A 280 0.40 -0.54 -21.83
N ILE A 281 0.13 -1.18 -20.71
CA ILE A 281 1.11 -1.60 -19.70
C ILE A 281 1.04 -3.11 -19.52
N ARG A 282 2.16 -3.81 -19.61
CA ARG A 282 2.24 -5.23 -19.26
C ARG A 282 2.04 -5.43 -17.76
N VAL A 283 1.14 -6.34 -17.38
CA VAL A 283 0.81 -6.67 -15.98
C VAL A 283 1.02 -8.15 -15.63
N ALA A 284 1.24 -9.00 -16.63
CA ALA A 284 1.66 -10.38 -16.43
C ALA A 284 2.50 -10.91 -17.61
N ASP A 285 3.28 -11.95 -17.32
CA ASP A 285 3.96 -12.76 -18.33
C ASP A 285 3.20 -14.06 -18.56
N LEU A 286 3.31 -14.60 -19.77
CA LEU A 286 2.95 -15.98 -20.03
C LEU A 286 4.20 -16.84 -19.90
N VAL A 287 4.15 -17.91 -19.11
CA VAL A 287 5.31 -18.79 -18.84
C VAL A 287 4.90 -20.24 -19.03
N LEU A 288 5.71 -21.00 -19.76
CA LEU A 288 5.52 -22.44 -19.96
C LEU A 288 6.00 -23.26 -18.75
N PRO A 289 5.60 -24.54 -18.61
CA PRO A 289 6.05 -25.40 -17.50
C PRO A 289 7.57 -25.55 -17.36
N ASP A 290 8.32 -25.34 -18.44
CA ASP A 290 9.79 -25.39 -18.46
C ASP A 290 10.45 -24.04 -18.14
N GLY A 291 9.66 -23.01 -17.80
CA GLY A 291 10.13 -21.68 -17.44
C GLY A 291 10.40 -20.73 -18.60
N ARG A 292 10.29 -21.19 -19.86
CA ARG A 292 10.39 -20.31 -21.03
C ARG A 292 9.18 -19.38 -21.11
N SER A 293 9.35 -18.23 -21.79
CA SER A 293 8.20 -17.40 -22.17
C SER A 293 7.19 -18.26 -22.92
N GLY A 294 5.90 -18.08 -22.65
CA GLY A 294 4.77 -18.68 -23.37
C GLY A 294 4.03 -17.67 -24.24
N GLU A 295 4.60 -16.48 -24.43
CA GLU A 295 4.04 -15.46 -25.31
C GLU A 295 4.04 -15.92 -26.76
N VAL A 296 2.98 -15.53 -27.47
CA VAL A 296 2.86 -15.77 -28.90
C VAL A 296 3.77 -14.80 -29.65
N VAL A 297 4.52 -15.31 -30.61
CA VAL A 297 5.37 -14.49 -31.49
C VAL A 297 4.77 -14.51 -32.89
N ALA A 298 4.76 -13.38 -33.60
CA ALA A 298 4.36 -13.41 -35.00
C ALA A 298 5.43 -14.14 -35.84
N ASP A 299 5.07 -15.25 -36.49
CA ASP A 299 5.94 -15.88 -37.49
C ASP A 299 6.06 -14.99 -38.75
N THR A 300 5.04 -14.17 -39.02
CA THR A 300 5.04 -13.17 -40.08
C THR A 300 4.08 -12.02 -39.73
N VAL A 301 4.51 -10.79 -40.03
CA VAL A 301 3.68 -9.58 -39.93
C VAL A 301 3.39 -9.05 -41.34
N THR A 302 2.14 -8.74 -41.63
CA THR A 302 1.71 -8.10 -42.89
C THR A 302 1.14 -6.72 -42.62
N ALA A 303 1.16 -5.83 -43.61
CA ALA A 303 0.46 -4.55 -43.53
C ALA A 303 -1.05 -4.74 -43.32
N ALA A 304 -1.70 -3.77 -42.68
CA ALA A 304 -3.16 -3.75 -42.50
C ALA A 304 -3.89 -3.55 -43.84
N GLY A 305 -4.96 -4.32 -44.08
CA GLY A 305 -5.79 -4.24 -45.29
C GLY A 305 -5.30 -5.08 -46.49
N ARG A 306 -6.27 -5.51 -47.33
CA ARG A 306 -6.15 -6.33 -48.57
C ARG A 306 -6.05 -7.86 -48.44
N GLY A 307 -6.46 -8.47 -47.31
CA GLY A 307 -6.54 -9.94 -47.20
C GLY A 307 -5.20 -10.67 -47.33
N VAL A 308 -4.09 -9.93 -47.25
CA VAL A 308 -2.72 -10.43 -47.44
C VAL A 308 -2.34 -11.42 -46.35
N ALA A 309 -2.77 -11.17 -45.11
CA ALA A 309 -2.55 -12.08 -43.99
C ALA A 309 -3.15 -13.47 -44.23
N VAL A 310 -4.40 -13.55 -44.70
CA VAL A 310 -5.07 -14.84 -45.01
C VAL A 310 -4.42 -15.51 -46.21
N ALA A 311 -4.12 -14.76 -47.28
CA ALA A 311 -3.40 -15.32 -48.43
C ALA A 311 -2.03 -15.88 -48.05
N ARG A 312 -1.31 -15.21 -47.13
CA ARG A 312 -0.04 -15.70 -46.57
C ARG A 312 -0.21 -16.95 -45.72
N ALA A 313 -1.28 -17.02 -44.91
CA ALA A 313 -1.62 -18.20 -44.13
C ALA A 313 -1.95 -19.41 -45.02
N LEU A 314 -2.70 -19.20 -46.11
CA LEU A 314 -3.04 -20.24 -47.09
C LEU A 314 -1.79 -20.74 -47.85
N ALA A 315 -0.90 -19.82 -48.24
CA ALA A 315 0.29 -20.13 -49.03
C ALA A 315 1.50 -20.66 -48.23
N TRP A 316 1.38 -20.84 -46.91
CA TRP A 316 2.50 -21.28 -46.08
C TRP A 316 2.97 -22.71 -46.44
N ALA A 317 4.27 -22.93 -46.65
CA ALA A 317 4.76 -24.17 -47.29
C ALA A 317 6.06 -24.77 -46.70
N ARG A 318 6.64 -24.25 -45.62
CA ARG A 318 7.91 -24.77 -45.05
C ARG A 318 7.82 -25.11 -43.55
N PRO A 319 8.46 -26.20 -43.09
CA PRO A 319 8.80 -26.34 -41.69
C PRO A 319 9.87 -25.30 -41.34
N ALA A 320 9.71 -24.64 -40.19
CA ALA A 320 10.62 -23.61 -39.68
C ALA A 320 11.13 -24.04 -38.30
N PRO A 321 12.38 -23.68 -37.96
CA PRO A 321 13.05 -24.10 -36.73
C PRO A 321 12.32 -23.58 -35.49
N ALA A 322 12.52 -24.26 -34.36
CA ALA A 322 11.96 -23.86 -33.07
C ALA A 322 12.28 -22.38 -32.78
N ALA A 323 11.25 -21.59 -32.45
CA ALA A 323 11.41 -20.20 -32.06
C ALA A 323 12.44 -20.09 -30.92
N ALA A 324 13.37 -19.14 -31.03
CA ALA A 324 14.34 -18.89 -29.98
C ALA A 324 13.62 -18.55 -28.68
N ALA A 325 13.91 -19.30 -27.62
CA ALA A 325 13.37 -19.04 -26.30
C ALA A 325 13.88 -17.68 -25.82
N VAL A 326 12.97 -16.71 -25.66
CA VAL A 326 13.26 -15.52 -24.85
C VAL A 326 13.25 -16.03 -23.40
N GLY A 327 14.43 -16.06 -22.79
CA GLY A 327 14.59 -16.51 -21.41
C GLY A 327 13.78 -15.64 -20.46
N PRO A 328 13.29 -16.18 -19.34
CA PRO A 328 12.64 -15.37 -18.33
C PRO A 328 13.65 -14.33 -17.82
N ALA A 329 13.29 -13.04 -17.88
CA ALA A 329 14.08 -12.00 -17.23
C ALA A 329 14.26 -12.36 -15.75
N THR A 330 15.51 -12.37 -15.29
CA THR A 330 15.85 -12.72 -13.91
C THR A 330 15.36 -11.63 -12.96
N ALA A 331 14.61 -12.03 -11.94
CA ALA A 331 14.03 -11.09 -11.00
C ALA A 331 15.07 -10.43 -10.09
N THR A 332 15.18 -9.11 -10.16
CA THR A 332 15.99 -8.24 -9.33
C THR A 332 15.09 -7.16 -8.67
N ARG A 333 15.50 -6.43 -7.64
CA ARG A 333 14.63 -5.43 -6.97
C ARG A 333 14.85 -4.04 -7.56
N VAL A 334 13.78 -3.27 -7.77
CA VAL A 334 13.88 -1.82 -8.00
C VAL A 334 14.09 -1.16 -6.64
N ALA A 335 15.29 -0.63 -6.42
CA ALA A 335 15.53 0.24 -5.29
C ALA A 335 14.88 1.61 -5.59
N LEU A 336 13.92 2.04 -4.78
CA LEU A 336 13.43 3.40 -4.82
C LEU A 336 14.57 4.33 -4.39
N THR A 337 15.27 4.94 -5.34
CA THR A 337 16.35 5.88 -5.02
C THR A 337 15.75 7.20 -4.54
N ASN A 338 16.06 7.60 -3.31
CA ASN A 338 15.70 8.92 -2.78
C ASN A 338 17.00 9.74 -2.59
N PRO A 339 17.43 10.53 -3.58
CA PRO A 339 18.59 11.40 -3.39
C PRO A 339 18.28 12.41 -2.27
N ARG A 340 19.07 12.34 -1.20
CA ARG A 340 18.95 13.25 -0.04
C ARG A 340 19.53 14.61 -0.42
N THR A 341 18.68 15.54 -0.79
CA THR A 341 19.06 16.95 -0.95
C THR A 341 18.44 17.75 0.19
N GLY A 342 19.24 18.56 0.90
CA GLY A 342 18.72 19.52 1.90
C GLY A 342 17.98 20.71 1.28
N ALA A 343 17.96 20.81 -0.05
CA ALA A 343 17.26 21.84 -0.81
C ALA A 343 15.82 21.43 -1.15
N LEU A 344 14.96 22.44 -1.35
CA LEU A 344 13.61 22.28 -1.86
C LEU A 344 13.65 21.53 -3.21
N PRO A 345 12.96 20.39 -3.35
CA PRO A 345 12.85 19.73 -4.65
C PRO A 345 12.08 20.59 -5.66
N GLU A 346 12.43 20.49 -6.94
CA GLU A 346 11.70 21.14 -8.03
C GLU A 346 10.23 20.71 -8.07
N GLN A 347 9.35 21.54 -8.64
CA GLN A 347 7.91 21.32 -8.60
C GLN A 347 7.47 19.94 -9.13
N ALA A 348 8.05 19.47 -10.24
CA ALA A 348 7.79 18.14 -10.79
C ALA A 348 8.15 17.01 -9.80
N THR A 349 9.25 17.18 -9.07
CA THR A 349 9.71 16.23 -8.05
C THR A 349 8.77 16.23 -6.83
N ARG A 350 8.24 17.39 -6.44
CA ARG A 350 7.24 17.48 -5.35
C ARG A 350 5.91 16.84 -5.76
N LEU A 351 5.45 17.06 -7.00
CA LEU A 351 4.26 16.40 -7.54
C LEU A 351 4.43 14.88 -7.55
N PHE A 352 5.60 14.40 -7.97
CA PHE A 352 5.93 12.98 -7.92
C PHE A 352 5.88 12.43 -6.49
N ALA A 353 6.39 13.16 -5.50
CA ALA A 353 6.31 12.77 -4.09
C ALA A 353 4.86 12.59 -3.62
N ALA A 354 3.96 13.50 -4.00
CA ALA A 354 2.53 13.39 -3.67
C ALA A 354 1.87 12.16 -4.34
N LEU A 355 2.12 11.94 -5.63
CA LEU A 355 1.57 10.79 -6.37
C LEU A 355 2.10 9.46 -5.81
N LYS A 356 3.40 9.39 -5.56
CA LYS A 356 4.06 8.23 -4.96
C LYS A 356 3.47 7.88 -3.61
N PHE A 357 3.35 8.86 -2.72
CA PHE A 357 2.72 8.67 -1.42
C PHE A 357 1.26 8.20 -1.59
N TRP A 358 0.48 8.91 -2.42
CA TRP A 358 -0.93 8.61 -2.61
C TRP A 358 -1.17 7.17 -3.06
N HIS A 359 -0.47 6.72 -4.11
CA HIS A 359 -0.62 5.38 -4.67
C HIS A 359 -0.04 4.26 -3.80
N VAL A 360 0.97 4.53 -2.98
CA VAL A 360 1.47 3.56 -2.00
C VAL A 360 0.42 3.33 -0.92
N ILE A 361 -0.10 4.40 -0.33
CA ILE A 361 -1.14 4.28 0.71
C ILE A 361 -2.41 3.63 0.14
N ASP A 362 -2.83 4.01 -1.06
CA ASP A 362 -4.01 3.46 -1.75
C ASP A 362 -3.97 1.93 -1.90
N ARG A 363 -2.78 1.35 -2.05
CA ARG A 363 -2.59 -0.09 -2.26
C ARG A 363 -2.20 -0.87 -1.02
N TYR A 364 -1.57 -0.22 -0.05
CA TYR A 364 -0.87 -0.90 1.03
C TYR A 364 -1.30 -0.50 2.44
N SER A 365 -2.17 0.50 2.60
CA SER A 365 -2.79 0.77 3.89
C SER A 365 -4.00 -0.14 4.13
N PRO A 366 -4.08 -0.86 5.26
CA PRO A 366 -5.21 -1.72 5.60
C PRO A 366 -6.41 -0.94 6.16
N TYR A 367 -6.30 0.39 6.32
CA TYR A 367 -7.23 1.20 7.10
C TYR A 367 -7.87 2.35 6.32
N LEU A 368 -7.89 2.30 4.99
CA LEU A 368 -8.50 3.35 4.16
C LEU A 368 -9.99 3.55 4.48
N ASP A 369 -10.70 2.48 4.81
CA ASP A 369 -12.12 2.51 5.18
C ASP A 369 -12.39 3.17 6.55
N LEU A 370 -11.33 3.41 7.34
CA LEU A 370 -11.42 4.06 8.63
C LEU A 370 -11.16 5.57 8.55
N LEU A 371 -10.86 6.12 7.38
CA LEU A 371 -10.55 7.54 7.22
C LEU A 371 -11.82 8.40 7.20
N ASP A 372 -11.75 9.60 7.79
CA ASP A 372 -12.87 10.54 7.82
C ASP A 372 -13.18 11.13 6.42
N THR A 373 -12.17 11.15 5.54
CA THR A 373 -12.29 11.55 4.14
C THR A 373 -11.90 10.37 3.25
N PRO A 374 -12.71 10.02 2.23
CA PRO A 374 -12.35 8.98 1.28
C PRO A 374 -10.96 9.22 0.68
N TRP A 375 -10.11 8.19 0.66
CA TRP A 375 -8.71 8.35 0.24
C TRP A 375 -8.57 8.91 -1.18
N ALA A 376 -9.47 8.51 -2.08
CA ALA A 376 -9.58 9.05 -3.44
C ALA A 376 -9.71 10.59 -3.48
N ALA A 377 -10.46 11.19 -2.55
CA ALA A 377 -10.63 12.64 -2.50
C ALA A 377 -9.39 13.38 -1.97
N SER A 378 -8.45 12.68 -1.34
CA SER A 378 -7.22 13.28 -0.82
C SER A 378 -6.18 13.57 -1.91
N ARG A 379 -6.24 12.89 -3.06
CA ARG A 379 -5.26 13.01 -4.16
C ARG A 379 -5.04 14.45 -4.60
N ASP A 380 -6.11 15.12 -4.99
CA ASP A 380 -6.05 16.49 -5.53
C ASP A 380 -5.56 17.48 -4.48
N THR A 381 -5.93 17.25 -3.21
CA THR A 381 -5.49 18.09 -2.09
C THR A 381 -3.98 17.97 -1.88
N LEU A 382 -3.45 16.74 -1.87
CA LEU A 382 -2.02 16.47 -1.74
C LEU A 382 -1.23 17.06 -2.90
N LEU A 383 -1.70 16.84 -4.12
CA LEU A 383 -1.09 17.39 -5.34
C LEU A 383 -0.96 18.91 -5.27
N ARG A 384 -2.06 19.62 -4.95
CA ARG A 384 -2.06 21.08 -4.85
C ARG A 384 -1.16 21.58 -3.71
N ARG A 385 -1.17 20.93 -2.55
CA ARG A 385 -0.32 21.28 -1.39
C ARG A 385 1.18 21.13 -1.72
N PHE A 386 1.58 20.01 -2.31
CA PHE A 386 2.98 19.76 -2.68
C PHE A 386 3.47 20.67 -3.81
N ALA A 387 2.60 20.96 -4.79
CA ALA A 387 2.92 21.89 -5.86
C ALA A 387 3.17 23.31 -5.36
N ALA A 388 2.33 23.78 -4.42
CA ALA A 388 2.34 25.14 -3.90
C ALA A 388 3.48 25.45 -2.91
N ALA A 389 4.20 24.43 -2.42
CA ALA A 389 5.32 24.64 -1.52
C ALA A 389 6.46 25.42 -2.20
N ASP A 390 6.75 26.61 -1.70
CA ASP A 390 7.73 27.56 -2.23
C ASP A 390 9.09 27.54 -1.50
N ASP A 391 9.14 26.91 -0.32
CA ASP A 391 10.36 26.65 0.45
C ASP A 391 10.38 25.24 1.08
N SER A 392 11.53 24.86 1.64
CA SER A 392 11.70 23.54 2.28
C SER A 392 10.80 23.32 3.50
N LEU A 393 10.40 24.38 4.22
CA LEU A 393 9.51 24.29 5.38
C LEU A 393 8.05 24.08 4.95
N ALA A 394 7.60 24.79 3.92
CA ALA A 394 6.30 24.60 3.28
C ALA A 394 6.19 23.16 2.73
N TYR A 395 7.26 22.64 2.12
CA TYR A 395 7.31 21.26 1.65
C TYR A 395 7.26 20.26 2.82
N ALA A 396 8.02 20.48 3.89
CA ALA A 396 7.96 19.63 5.08
C ALA A 396 6.56 19.64 5.75
N ARG A 397 5.87 20.78 5.75
CA ARG A 397 4.48 20.87 6.22
C ARG A 397 3.50 20.14 5.30
N ALA A 398 3.71 20.15 3.99
CA ALA A 398 2.92 19.37 3.05
C ALA A 398 3.11 17.85 3.28
N VAL A 399 4.34 17.41 3.55
CA VAL A 399 4.65 16.01 3.94
C VAL A 399 3.98 15.65 5.27
N ALA A 400 4.01 16.54 6.27
CA ALA A 400 3.31 16.33 7.54
C ALA A 400 1.78 16.24 7.36
N ASP A 401 1.17 17.14 6.58
CA ASP A 401 -0.26 17.09 6.23
C ASP A 401 -0.63 15.75 5.57
N ALA A 402 0.24 15.22 4.71
CA ALA A 402 0.05 13.92 4.08
C ALA A 402 -0.01 12.77 5.10
N ALA A 403 0.88 12.76 6.09
CA ALA A 403 0.88 11.76 7.17
C ALA A 403 -0.32 11.91 8.13
N ILE A 404 -0.71 13.15 8.45
CA ILE A 404 -1.85 13.45 9.34
C ILE A 404 -3.16 12.91 8.77
N ARG A 405 -3.36 12.99 7.45
CA ARG A 405 -4.55 12.47 6.75
C ARG A 405 -4.76 10.97 6.92
N LEU A 406 -3.74 10.21 7.33
CA LEU A 406 -3.88 8.77 7.59
C LEU A 406 -4.56 8.47 8.93
N HIS A 407 -4.63 9.44 9.86
CA HIS A 407 -5.12 9.21 11.22
C HIS A 407 -4.52 7.93 11.83
N ASP A 408 -3.20 7.81 11.76
CA ASP A 408 -2.48 6.60 12.13
C ASP A 408 -1.36 6.92 13.11
N GLY A 409 -1.37 6.27 14.28
CA GLY A 409 -0.31 6.35 15.28
C GLY A 409 1.06 5.87 14.78
N HIS A 410 1.13 5.10 13.69
CA HIS A 410 2.39 4.75 13.04
C HIS A 410 2.82 5.73 11.93
N ALA A 411 2.00 6.73 11.58
CA ALA A 411 2.32 7.69 10.53
C ALA A 411 3.26 8.82 10.98
N TYR A 412 4.51 8.46 11.28
CA TYR A 412 5.57 9.42 11.58
C TYR A 412 6.20 9.99 10.29
N VAL A 413 6.75 11.20 10.40
CA VAL A 413 7.56 11.82 9.35
C VAL A 413 9.00 11.94 9.83
N ALA A 414 9.95 11.64 8.95
CA ALA A 414 11.37 11.80 9.22
C ALA A 414 12.11 12.40 8.02
N GLY A 415 13.23 13.08 8.28
CA GLY A 415 14.11 13.64 7.27
C GLY A 415 13.78 15.08 6.85
N GLY A 416 14.63 15.62 5.98
CA GLY A 416 14.53 16.97 5.43
C GLY A 416 14.36 18.06 6.49
N ALA A 417 13.62 19.11 6.13
CA ALA A 417 13.32 20.23 7.01
C ALA A 417 12.34 19.88 8.15
N TYR A 418 11.68 18.71 8.08
CA TYR A 418 10.85 18.23 9.17
C TYR A 418 11.72 17.95 10.39
N THR A 419 12.71 17.06 10.28
CA THR A 419 13.59 16.72 11.41
C THR A 419 14.67 17.74 11.69
N SER A 420 15.08 18.57 10.72
CA SER A 420 16.11 19.58 10.98
C SER A 420 15.55 20.86 11.61
N THR A 421 14.27 21.17 11.40
CA THR A 421 13.73 22.50 11.72
C THR A 421 12.35 22.47 12.36
N LEU A 422 11.36 21.79 11.76
CA LEU A 422 9.98 21.82 12.29
C LEU A 422 9.85 21.03 13.60
N LEU A 423 10.46 19.86 13.66
CA LEU A 423 10.44 18.96 14.81
C LEU A 423 11.81 18.27 15.01
N PRO A 424 12.83 19.01 15.47
CA PRO A 424 14.13 18.43 15.75
C PRO A 424 14.12 17.56 17.00
N SER A 425 15.04 16.59 17.10
CA SER A 425 15.00 15.51 18.09
C SER A 425 15.68 15.81 19.44
N GLY A 426 16.16 17.04 19.67
CA GLY A 426 16.82 17.41 20.91
C GLY A 426 15.82 17.67 22.04
N MET A 427 15.99 16.98 23.16
CA MET A 427 15.07 17.01 24.30
C MET A 427 15.78 17.44 25.60
N PRO A 428 15.13 18.21 26.48
CA PRO A 428 15.66 18.48 27.82
C PRO A 428 15.44 17.29 28.76
N ALA A 429 16.09 17.32 29.92
CA ALA A 429 16.11 16.23 30.91
C ALA A 429 14.78 15.96 31.68
N ILE A 430 13.64 16.34 31.09
CA ILE A 430 12.30 16.26 31.69
C ILE A 430 11.27 15.72 30.69
N GLN A 431 10.26 15.02 31.19
CA GLN A 431 9.10 14.56 30.41
C GLN A 431 7.87 15.41 30.77
N VAL A 432 7.12 15.85 29.76
CA VAL A 432 5.86 16.57 29.92
C VAL A 432 4.72 15.73 29.35
N ARG A 433 3.61 15.64 30.07
CA ARG A 433 2.37 15.00 29.61
C ARG A 433 1.22 15.97 29.75
N LEU A 434 0.20 15.82 28.88
CA LEU A 434 -1.06 16.53 29.04
C LEU A 434 -1.93 15.82 30.07
N ILE A 435 -1.98 16.35 31.29
CA ILE A 435 -2.75 15.81 32.42
C ILE A 435 -3.88 16.78 32.72
N GLU A 436 -5.12 16.30 32.68
CA GLU A 436 -6.32 17.15 32.80
C GLU A 436 -6.34 18.32 31.77
N GLY A 437 -5.69 18.12 30.62
CA GLY A 437 -5.52 19.15 29.58
C GLY A 437 -4.36 20.12 29.80
N HIS A 438 -3.62 20.00 30.90
CA HIS A 438 -2.49 20.86 31.24
C HIS A 438 -1.13 20.19 30.95
N PRO A 439 -0.14 20.91 30.41
CA PRO A 439 1.21 20.39 30.16
C PRO A 439 2.02 20.28 31.46
N ILE A 440 1.92 19.14 32.13
CA ILE A 440 2.54 18.89 33.44
C ILE A 440 3.85 18.13 33.29
N VAL A 441 4.88 18.57 34.01
CA VAL A 441 6.13 17.83 34.18
C VAL A 441 5.85 16.57 34.99
N THR A 442 6.02 15.40 34.38
CA THR A 442 5.69 14.10 34.99
C THR A 442 6.92 13.28 35.34
N ARG A 443 8.07 13.58 34.73
CA ARG A 443 9.33 12.89 35.02
C ARG A 443 10.52 13.83 34.87
N ILE A 444 11.55 13.57 35.67
CA ILE A 444 12.89 14.18 35.56
C ILE A 444 13.89 13.02 35.50
N PHE A 445 14.61 12.86 34.40
CA PHE A 445 15.49 11.71 34.18
C PHE A 445 16.97 12.02 34.45
N ALA A 446 17.37 13.29 34.40
CA ALA A 446 18.68 13.73 34.88
C ALA A 446 18.51 15.00 35.74
N PRO A 447 18.37 14.86 37.08
CA PRO A 447 18.11 15.98 37.99
C PRO A 447 19.11 17.13 37.86
N ASP A 448 20.40 16.81 37.68
CA ASP A 448 21.47 17.80 37.51
C ASP A 448 21.32 18.64 36.23
N ALA A 449 20.61 18.13 35.24
CA ALA A 449 20.32 18.82 33.98
C ALA A 449 18.90 19.46 33.95
N ALA A 450 18.12 19.33 35.02
CA ALA A 450 16.74 19.81 35.15
C ALA A 450 16.56 20.80 36.32
N VAL A 451 17.63 21.48 36.73
CA VAL A 451 17.62 22.38 37.89
C VAL A 451 16.56 23.47 37.76
N GLY A 452 15.75 23.64 38.81
CA GLY A 452 14.69 24.67 38.87
C GLY A 452 13.31 24.20 38.42
N VAL A 453 13.19 22.95 37.96
CA VAL A 453 11.92 22.29 37.62
C VAL A 453 11.59 21.20 38.65
N GLN A 454 10.30 21.01 38.93
CA GLN A 454 9.81 19.96 39.80
C GLN A 454 8.72 19.13 39.10
N ILE A 455 8.59 17.86 39.50
CA ILE A 455 7.44 17.04 39.08
C ILE A 455 6.14 17.71 39.58
N GLY A 456 5.15 17.83 38.70
CA GLY A 456 3.88 18.52 38.97
C GLY A 456 3.86 20.00 38.60
N ASP A 457 4.97 20.55 38.09
CA ASP A 457 5.01 21.89 37.50
C ASP A 457 4.26 21.94 36.17
N GLU A 458 3.50 23.02 35.93
CA GLU A 458 2.84 23.28 34.65
C GLU A 458 3.71 24.14 33.75
N VAL A 459 3.92 23.74 32.50
CA VAL A 459 4.69 24.50 31.51
C VAL A 459 3.78 25.55 30.84
N LEU A 460 4.09 26.82 30.99
CA LEU A 460 3.28 27.93 30.43
C LEU A 460 3.84 28.48 29.12
N THR A 461 5.16 28.43 28.93
CA THR A 461 5.82 28.92 27.70
C THR A 461 7.02 28.06 27.34
N VAL A 462 7.34 28.01 26.03
CA VAL A 462 8.51 27.33 25.45
C VAL A 462 9.19 28.30 24.47
N ASP A 463 10.45 28.67 24.71
CA ASP A 463 11.24 29.59 23.87
C ASP A 463 10.53 30.93 23.57
N ARG A 464 9.79 31.44 24.56
CA ARG A 464 8.92 32.65 24.51
C ARG A 464 7.59 32.49 23.77
N GLN A 465 7.29 31.32 23.23
CA GLN A 465 5.98 30.99 22.68
C GLN A 465 5.04 30.53 23.81
N PRO A 466 3.79 31.02 23.87
CA PRO A 466 2.76 30.46 24.74
C PRO A 466 2.56 28.96 24.47
N VAL A 467 2.45 28.16 25.52
CA VAL A 467 2.39 26.69 25.38
C VAL A 467 1.20 26.23 24.53
N GLY A 468 0.07 26.94 24.59
CA GLY A 468 -1.11 26.63 23.78
C GLY A 468 -0.86 26.78 22.27
N GLU A 469 -0.11 27.80 21.86
CA GLU A 469 0.29 27.98 20.45
C GLU A 469 1.27 26.88 20.02
N ARG A 470 2.23 26.54 20.88
CA ARG A 470 3.18 25.44 20.63
C ARG A 470 2.47 24.10 20.46
N ILE A 471 1.47 23.80 21.30
CA ILE A 471 0.62 22.61 21.21
C ILE A 471 -0.14 22.61 19.87
N ALA A 472 -0.74 23.74 19.48
CA ALA A 472 -1.46 23.85 18.22
C ALA A 472 -0.55 23.62 17.00
N ASP A 473 0.68 24.16 17.02
CA ASP A 473 1.68 23.94 15.98
C ASP A 473 2.04 22.46 15.85
N LEU A 474 2.30 21.78 16.98
CA LEU A 474 2.66 20.35 17.00
C LEU A 474 1.52 19.46 16.54
N ARG A 475 0.27 19.77 16.92
CA ARG A 475 -0.93 19.06 16.42
C ARG A 475 -1.08 19.19 14.90
N GLY A 476 -0.57 20.26 14.30
CA GLY A 476 -0.50 20.44 12.85
C GLY A 476 0.66 19.71 12.15
N LEU A 477 1.50 18.98 12.89
CA LEU A 477 2.71 18.31 12.38
C LEU A 477 2.77 16.80 12.67
N ILE A 478 1.91 16.29 13.56
CA ILE A 478 2.00 14.93 14.11
C ILE A 478 0.71 14.17 13.79
N SER A 479 0.85 12.98 13.18
CA SER A 479 -0.26 12.04 12.98
C SER A 479 -0.46 11.15 14.21
N ALA A 480 -1.72 10.84 14.51
CA ALA A 480 -2.11 9.92 15.56
C ALA A 480 -3.45 9.25 15.23
N SER A 481 -3.68 8.06 15.80
CA SER A 481 -4.93 7.33 15.63
C SER A 481 -6.08 7.92 16.45
N THR A 482 -5.77 8.51 17.60
CA THR A 482 -6.74 8.99 18.59
C THR A 482 -6.32 10.35 19.15
N PRO A 483 -7.25 11.16 19.69
CA PRO A 483 -6.91 12.44 20.31
C PRO A 483 -5.96 12.30 21.51
N TRP A 484 -6.14 11.30 22.37
CA TRP A 484 -5.24 11.07 23.51
C TRP A 484 -3.87 10.55 23.08
N GLY A 485 -3.80 9.71 22.03
CA GLY A 485 -2.52 9.34 21.42
C GLY A 485 -1.80 10.52 20.76
N LEU A 486 -2.55 11.52 20.25
CA LEU A 486 -1.97 12.78 19.80
C LEU A 486 -1.42 13.61 20.96
N ASP A 487 -2.17 13.67 22.07
CA ASP A 487 -1.77 14.38 23.27
C ASP A 487 -0.47 13.82 23.88
N ASP A 488 -0.30 12.50 23.87
CA ASP A 488 0.96 11.84 24.24
C ASP A 488 2.14 12.33 23.39
N LYS A 489 2.01 12.20 22.07
CA LYS A 489 3.07 12.59 21.13
C LYS A 489 3.39 14.08 21.18
N VAL A 490 2.38 14.92 21.39
CA VAL A 490 2.55 16.37 21.58
C VAL A 490 3.26 16.65 22.89
N GLY A 491 2.88 15.99 23.99
CA GLY A 491 3.55 16.11 25.28
C GLY A 491 5.03 15.75 25.19
N LEU A 492 5.34 14.62 24.54
CA LEU A 492 6.71 14.20 24.31
C LEU A 492 7.48 15.19 23.43
N SER A 493 6.83 15.82 22.46
CA SER A 493 7.48 16.74 21.52
C SER A 493 7.51 18.20 21.98
N LEU A 494 6.87 18.51 23.11
CA LEU A 494 6.54 19.88 23.49
C LEU A 494 7.78 20.78 23.57
N LEU A 495 8.85 20.24 24.16
CA LEU A 495 10.10 20.93 24.45
C LEU A 495 11.19 20.67 23.40
N ALA A 496 10.86 19.93 22.34
CA ALA A 496 11.78 19.50 21.30
C ALA A 496 12.40 20.69 20.56
N GLY A 497 13.68 20.57 20.20
CA GLY A 497 14.43 21.56 19.44
C GLY A 497 15.83 21.04 19.06
N PRO A 498 16.72 21.87 18.53
CA PRO A 498 18.04 21.42 18.07
C PRO A 498 18.88 20.81 19.20
N VAL A 499 19.56 19.70 18.92
CA VAL A 499 20.52 19.07 19.84
C VAL A 499 21.69 20.03 20.11
N GLY A 500 22.08 20.17 21.37
CA GLY A 500 23.17 21.07 21.79
C GLY A 500 22.73 22.50 22.09
N ASP A 501 21.48 22.85 21.78
CA ASP A 501 20.87 24.12 22.19
C ASP A 501 20.26 24.01 23.61
N SER A 502 19.56 25.04 24.06
CA SER A 502 18.76 25.01 25.30
C SER A 502 17.33 25.47 25.04
N VAL A 503 16.40 24.98 25.85
CA VAL A 503 15.02 25.47 25.89
C VAL A 503 14.85 26.41 27.08
N ARG A 504 14.25 27.58 26.85
CA ARG A 504 13.77 28.45 27.94
C ARG A 504 12.30 28.17 28.20
N VAL A 505 11.95 27.71 29.39
CA VAL A 505 10.55 27.48 29.78
C VAL A 505 10.16 28.32 30.99
N VAL A 506 8.90 28.77 31.00
CA VAL A 506 8.26 29.32 32.20
C VAL A 506 7.38 28.22 32.78
N VAL A 507 7.61 27.87 34.04
CA VAL A 507 6.84 26.87 34.76
C VAL A 507 6.10 27.47 35.95
N GLN A 508 4.95 26.90 36.29
CA GLN A 508 4.16 27.24 37.46
C GLN A 508 4.10 26.07 38.44
N GLY A 509 4.59 26.28 39.66
CA GLY A 509 4.54 25.28 40.72
C GLY A 509 3.18 25.22 41.43
N ALA A 510 3.03 24.24 42.34
CA ALA A 510 1.78 23.99 43.06
C ALA A 510 1.23 25.20 43.86
N ALA A 511 2.11 26.06 44.37
CA ALA A 511 1.74 27.29 45.08
C ALA A 511 1.48 28.49 44.16
N GLY A 512 1.43 28.29 42.84
CA GLY A 512 1.24 29.33 41.84
C GLY A 512 2.50 30.13 41.47
N ALA A 513 3.64 29.85 42.12
CA ALA A 513 4.90 30.54 41.87
C ALA A 513 5.43 30.26 40.45
N LEU A 514 5.76 31.33 39.72
CA LEU A 514 6.35 31.28 38.39
C LEU A 514 7.87 31.20 38.46
N ARG A 515 8.47 30.32 37.65
CA ARG A 515 9.92 30.20 37.49
C ARG A 515 10.27 30.18 36.01
N THR A 516 11.29 30.94 35.64
CA THR A 516 11.90 30.82 34.30
C THR A 516 13.15 29.98 34.44
N VAL A 517 13.23 28.91 33.66
CA VAL A 517 14.36 27.98 33.68
C VAL A 517 14.90 27.79 32.26
N VAL A 518 16.18 27.45 32.16
CA VAL A 518 16.85 27.15 30.90
C VAL A 518 17.42 25.75 31.02
N LEU A 519 16.98 24.85 30.13
CA LEU A 519 17.34 23.43 30.17
C LEU A 519 18.10 23.05 28.89
N PRO A 520 19.24 22.34 28.99
CA PRO A 520 19.99 21.91 27.81
C PRO A 520 19.22 20.82 27.05
N ARG A 521 19.17 20.93 25.72
CA ARG A 521 18.64 19.90 24.82
C ARG A 521 19.75 18.93 24.42
N ARG A 522 19.52 17.64 24.62
CA ARG A 522 20.48 16.57 24.34
C ARG A 522 19.90 15.61 23.32
N HIS A 523 20.78 14.82 22.72
CA HIS A 523 20.34 13.68 21.94
C HIS A 523 19.93 12.59 22.93
N GLU A 524 18.64 12.49 23.18
CA GLU A 524 18.06 11.37 23.92
C GLU A 524 17.73 10.26 22.92
N ASP A 525 18.05 9.01 23.25
CA ASP A 525 17.64 7.90 22.40
C ASP A 525 16.14 7.60 22.57
N TYR A 526 15.54 7.03 21.53
CA TYR A 526 14.12 6.65 21.52
C TYR A 526 13.78 5.75 22.72
N THR A 527 14.71 4.90 23.14
CA THR A 527 14.57 4.03 24.32
C THR A 527 14.51 4.78 25.64
N THR A 528 15.21 5.90 25.82
CA THR A 528 15.20 6.70 27.05
C THR A 528 13.90 7.50 27.17
N LEU A 529 13.32 7.88 26.02
CA LEU A 529 12.09 8.67 25.94
C LEU A 529 10.82 7.83 25.99
N TYR A 530 10.82 6.62 25.40
CA TYR A 530 9.65 5.75 25.27
C TYR A 530 9.70 4.45 26.09
N HIS A 531 10.87 4.09 26.61
CA HIS A 531 11.06 2.87 27.41
C HIS A 531 11.69 3.19 28.76
N ARG A 532 11.53 2.25 29.69
CA ARG A 532 12.10 2.27 31.05
C ARG A 532 11.68 3.50 31.85
N GLU A 533 10.37 3.76 31.89
CA GLU A 533 9.83 4.95 32.55
C GLU A 533 9.87 4.92 34.08
N ARG A 534 10.07 3.73 34.65
CA ARG A 534 10.01 3.47 36.08
C ARG A 534 11.39 3.11 36.64
N ASP A 535 11.61 3.48 37.90
CA ASP A 535 12.86 3.18 38.62
C ASP A 535 12.66 2.12 39.73
N SER A 536 11.41 1.72 40.00
CA SER A 536 11.10 0.68 41.00
C SER A 536 11.58 -0.71 40.59
N GLU A 537 11.54 -1.70 41.49
CA GLU A 537 11.83 -3.10 41.14
C GLU A 537 10.90 -3.61 40.03
N VAL A 538 11.46 -4.32 39.05
CA VAL A 538 10.72 -4.89 37.90
C VAL A 538 9.66 -5.88 38.35
N ILE A 539 9.97 -6.68 39.39
CA ILE A 539 9.08 -7.69 39.96
C ILE A 539 9.02 -7.42 41.45
N ARG A 540 7.84 -7.09 41.99
CA ARG A 540 7.67 -6.81 43.43
C ARG A 540 6.27 -7.10 43.92
N GLU A 541 6.11 -7.26 45.22
CA GLU A 541 4.79 -7.31 45.84
C GLU A 541 4.36 -5.89 46.23
N VAL A 542 3.15 -5.47 45.81
CA VAL A 542 2.63 -4.12 46.07
C VAL A 542 1.63 -4.07 47.22
N ALA A 543 1.07 -5.22 47.59
CA ALA A 543 0.21 -5.43 48.73
C ALA A 543 0.17 -6.95 49.03
N PRO A 544 -0.21 -7.36 50.27
CA PRO A 544 -0.28 -8.78 50.63
C PRO A 544 -1.06 -9.63 49.61
N GLY A 545 -0.35 -10.53 48.93
CA GLY A 545 -0.90 -11.43 47.90
C GLY A 545 -1.11 -10.78 46.52
N ILE A 546 -0.56 -9.60 46.26
CA ILE A 546 -0.68 -8.87 44.99
C ILE A 546 0.72 -8.61 44.43
N GLY A 547 1.09 -9.39 43.41
CA GLY A 547 2.30 -9.20 42.63
C GLY A 547 2.17 -8.06 41.63
N TYR A 548 3.29 -7.42 41.31
CA TYR A 548 3.44 -6.37 40.31
C TYR A 548 4.62 -6.71 39.41
N VAL A 549 4.43 -6.50 38.11
CA VAL A 549 5.40 -6.81 37.06
C VAL A 549 5.44 -5.64 36.07
N ASP A 550 6.60 -5.01 35.94
CA ASP A 550 6.84 -3.97 34.96
C ASP A 550 7.21 -4.57 33.61
N LEU A 551 6.28 -4.58 32.66
CA LEU A 551 6.47 -5.25 31.37
C LEU A 551 7.34 -4.46 30.37
N ASP A 552 7.54 -3.16 30.62
CA ASP A 552 8.47 -2.31 29.86
C ASP A 552 9.93 -2.69 30.14
N ARG A 553 10.23 -3.16 31.36
CA ARG A 553 11.58 -3.55 31.78
C ARG A 553 11.78 -5.06 31.98
N LEU A 554 10.72 -5.87 31.98
CA LEU A 554 10.83 -7.31 32.18
C LEU A 554 11.64 -7.96 31.06
N GLU A 555 12.71 -8.67 31.40
CA GLU A 555 13.49 -9.45 30.45
C GLU A 555 12.96 -10.89 30.30
N PHE A 556 13.19 -11.50 29.14
CA PHE A 556 12.81 -12.90 28.88
C PHE A 556 13.31 -13.87 29.97
N ALA A 557 14.55 -13.70 30.45
CA ALA A 557 15.13 -14.54 31.49
C ALA A 557 14.43 -14.40 32.85
N GLN A 558 13.71 -13.31 33.10
CA GLN A 558 13.03 -13.05 34.37
C GLN A 558 11.60 -13.61 34.41
N VAL A 559 11.02 -14.03 33.28
CA VAL A 559 9.63 -14.50 33.22
C VAL A 559 9.39 -15.69 34.15
N ASP A 560 10.34 -16.62 34.27
CA ASP A 560 10.25 -17.75 35.22
C ASP A 560 10.14 -17.28 36.67
N SER A 561 10.89 -16.24 37.04
CA SER A 561 10.87 -15.70 38.40
C SER A 561 9.54 -15.03 38.77
N VAL A 562 8.81 -14.47 37.78
CA VAL A 562 7.47 -13.90 38.00
C VAL A 562 6.53 -14.99 38.52
N PHE A 563 6.48 -16.12 37.82
CA PHE A 563 5.56 -17.21 38.14
C PHE A 563 6.00 -18.02 39.35
N SER A 564 7.29 -18.13 39.63
CA SER A 564 7.75 -18.76 40.87
C SER A 564 7.49 -17.89 42.10
N ARG A 565 7.70 -16.58 42.01
CA ARG A 565 7.51 -15.65 43.13
C ARG A 565 6.04 -15.41 43.47
N PHE A 566 5.19 -15.40 42.45
CA PHE A 566 3.76 -15.13 42.60
C PHE A 566 2.89 -16.37 42.41
N ALA A 567 3.45 -17.58 42.59
CA ALA A 567 2.72 -18.84 42.41
C ALA A 567 1.39 -18.88 43.21
N ASP A 568 1.46 -18.44 44.47
CA ASP A 568 0.32 -18.38 45.39
C ASP A 568 -0.30 -16.97 45.52
N ALA A 569 0.13 -16.02 44.68
CA ALA A 569 -0.45 -14.69 44.69
C ALA A 569 -1.92 -14.75 44.23
N GLU A 570 -2.74 -13.88 44.80
CA GLU A 570 -4.14 -13.74 44.40
C GLU A 570 -4.25 -13.02 43.06
N ALA A 571 -3.40 -12.03 42.83
CA ALA A 571 -3.36 -11.26 41.61
C ALA A 571 -1.94 -10.89 41.18
N ILE A 572 -1.73 -10.80 39.87
CA ILE A 572 -0.55 -10.18 39.25
C ILE A 572 -1.02 -8.95 38.47
N LEU A 573 -0.43 -7.80 38.79
CA LEU A 573 -0.61 -6.54 38.06
C LEU A 573 0.53 -6.39 37.06
N PHE A 574 0.20 -6.43 35.78
CA PHE A 574 1.14 -6.17 34.68
C PHE A 574 1.10 -4.69 34.32
N ASP A 575 2.17 -3.95 34.58
CA ASP A 575 2.25 -2.54 34.20
C ASP A 575 2.74 -2.39 32.76
N MET A 576 1.86 -1.92 31.88
CA MET A 576 2.07 -1.72 30.45
C MET A 576 1.98 -0.24 30.06
N ARG A 577 2.06 0.66 31.03
CA ARG A 577 2.22 2.09 30.78
C ARG A 577 3.66 2.31 30.30
N GLY A 578 3.90 2.38 29.00
CA GLY A 578 5.25 2.27 28.39
C GLY A 578 5.24 1.22 27.27
N TYR A 579 6.42 0.81 26.78
CA TYR A 579 6.52 -0.11 25.64
C TYR A 579 7.21 -1.43 26.00
N PRO A 580 6.58 -2.60 25.79
CA PRO A 580 7.06 -3.86 26.35
C PRO A 580 8.37 -4.35 25.75
N ASN A 581 9.04 -5.25 26.46
CA ASN A 581 10.21 -5.97 25.95
C ASN A 581 9.86 -7.34 25.32
N GLY A 582 8.64 -7.49 24.81
CA GLY A 582 8.19 -8.70 24.11
C GLY A 582 8.05 -9.98 24.96
N THR A 583 7.89 -9.86 26.26
CA THR A 583 7.79 -11.04 27.15
C THR A 583 6.43 -11.74 27.12
N VAL A 584 5.41 -11.13 26.49
CA VAL A 584 4.03 -11.64 26.50
C VAL A 584 3.90 -13.05 25.91
N TRP A 585 4.71 -13.41 24.90
CA TRP A 585 4.67 -14.74 24.29
C TRP A 585 5.12 -15.87 25.24
N GLN A 586 5.87 -15.54 26.30
CA GLN A 586 6.20 -16.50 27.38
C GLN A 586 5.20 -16.43 28.55
N ILE A 587 4.60 -15.27 28.79
CA ILE A 587 3.64 -15.04 29.88
C ILE A 587 2.29 -15.66 29.56
N ALA A 588 1.71 -15.36 28.39
CA ALA A 588 0.34 -15.72 28.05
C ALA A 588 0.05 -17.23 28.08
N PRO A 589 0.94 -18.13 27.60
CA PRO A 589 0.75 -19.58 27.75
C PRO A 589 0.60 -20.03 29.21
N ARG A 590 1.27 -19.38 30.16
CA ARG A 590 1.20 -19.71 31.60
C ARG A 590 -0.07 -19.19 32.27
N LEU A 591 -0.78 -18.29 31.61
CA LEU A 591 -2.08 -17.80 32.06
C LEU A 591 -3.23 -18.57 31.40
N ALA A 592 -3.03 -19.10 30.20
CA ALA A 592 -4.08 -19.71 29.40
C ALA A 592 -4.58 -21.05 29.95
N GLU A 593 -5.91 -21.23 29.95
CA GLU A 593 -6.53 -22.50 30.35
C GLU A 593 -6.89 -23.39 29.16
N ARG A 594 -7.17 -22.77 28.01
CA ARG A 594 -7.54 -23.40 26.74
C ARG A 594 -6.94 -22.62 25.57
N VAL A 595 -6.95 -23.22 24.39
CA VAL A 595 -6.62 -22.49 23.16
C VAL A 595 -7.63 -21.37 22.94
N ALA A 596 -7.13 -20.17 22.66
CA ALA A 596 -7.97 -19.00 22.40
C ALA A 596 -7.38 -18.15 21.26
N VAL A 597 -8.25 -17.55 20.45
CA VAL A 597 -7.86 -16.59 19.41
C VAL A 597 -7.49 -15.26 20.08
N VAL A 598 -6.33 -14.73 19.71
CA VAL A 598 -5.76 -13.49 20.24
C VAL A 598 -6.18 -12.29 19.40
N ALA A 599 -5.98 -12.39 18.08
CA ALA A 599 -6.19 -11.31 17.13
C ALA A 599 -6.38 -11.85 15.72
N ARG A 600 -6.98 -11.02 14.86
CA ARG A 600 -7.05 -11.22 13.42
C ARG A 600 -6.14 -10.21 12.74
N PHE A 601 -5.41 -10.68 11.73
CA PHE A 601 -4.49 -9.88 10.94
C PHE A 601 -4.99 -9.76 9.51
N LEU A 602 -4.74 -8.60 8.89
CA LEU A 602 -5.03 -8.33 7.49
C LEU A 602 -3.85 -7.60 6.85
N THR A 603 -3.22 -8.20 5.84
CA THR A 603 -2.15 -7.56 5.08
C THR A 603 -2.61 -7.34 3.65
N PRO A 604 -2.63 -6.11 3.14
CA PRO A 604 -2.88 -5.84 1.72
C PRO A 604 -1.86 -6.60 0.87
N ALA A 605 -2.36 -7.32 -0.12
CA ALA A 605 -1.58 -8.12 -1.05
C ALA A 605 -1.97 -7.85 -2.53
N PRO A 606 -1.71 -6.63 -3.03
CA PRO A 606 -1.93 -6.28 -4.44
C PRO A 606 -1.30 -7.29 -5.41
N GLY A 607 -2.01 -7.58 -6.50
CA GLY A 607 -1.56 -8.51 -7.55
C GLY A 607 -2.05 -9.95 -7.39
N LEU A 608 -2.58 -10.33 -6.21
CA LEU A 608 -3.26 -11.62 -6.06
C LEU A 608 -4.50 -11.68 -6.99
N PRO A 609 -4.73 -12.82 -7.67
CA PRO A 609 -5.92 -13.00 -8.50
C PRO A 609 -7.17 -13.15 -7.61
N SER A 610 -7.81 -12.02 -7.31
CA SER A 610 -9.01 -11.94 -6.49
C SER A 610 -9.99 -10.92 -7.09
N PRO A 611 -11.32 -11.14 -6.99
CA PRO A 611 -12.32 -10.14 -7.39
C PRO A 611 -12.33 -8.90 -6.49
N GLU A 612 -11.83 -9.02 -5.26
CA GLU A 612 -11.62 -7.92 -4.30
C GLU A 612 -10.13 -7.57 -4.21
N PRO A 613 -9.74 -6.34 -3.78
CA PRO A 613 -8.35 -6.00 -3.49
C PRO A 613 -7.70 -7.12 -2.65
N GLY A 614 -6.70 -7.77 -3.25
CA GLY A 614 -6.08 -8.94 -2.65
C GLY A 614 -5.59 -8.62 -1.24
N SER A 615 -5.92 -9.48 -0.28
CA SER A 615 -5.42 -9.39 1.08
C SER A 615 -5.16 -10.78 1.63
N LEU A 616 -4.15 -10.87 2.50
CA LEU A 616 -3.91 -12.07 3.30
C LEU A 616 -4.47 -11.83 4.71
N ALA A 617 -5.23 -12.80 5.21
CA ALA A 617 -5.74 -12.77 6.56
C ALA A 617 -5.35 -14.05 7.32
N PHE A 618 -5.00 -13.89 8.59
CA PHE A 618 -4.76 -15.01 9.49
C PHE A 618 -5.19 -14.68 10.92
N VAL A 619 -5.31 -15.70 11.76
CA VAL A 619 -5.58 -15.57 13.19
C VAL A 619 -4.35 -16.00 13.98
N GLN A 620 -4.08 -15.29 15.07
CA GLN A 620 -3.10 -15.73 16.06
C GLN A 620 -3.82 -16.35 17.25
N GLN A 621 -3.20 -17.36 17.87
CA GLN A 621 -3.77 -18.08 18.99
C GLN A 621 -2.76 -18.22 20.12
N VAL A 622 -3.26 -18.21 21.36
CA VAL A 622 -2.53 -18.64 22.53
C VAL A 622 -2.85 -20.11 22.81
N THR A 623 -1.82 -20.89 23.10
CA THR A 623 -1.94 -22.28 23.57
C THR A 623 -1.44 -22.36 25.02
N PRO A 624 -2.18 -23.03 25.92
CA PRO A 624 -1.73 -23.23 27.30
C PRO A 624 -0.37 -23.91 27.42
N GLU A 625 0.39 -23.51 28.44
CA GLU A 625 1.59 -24.23 28.89
C GLU A 625 1.25 -25.70 29.15
N ALA A 626 2.03 -26.64 28.62
CA ALA A 626 1.71 -28.06 28.68
C ALA A 626 1.75 -28.57 30.12
N ASP A 627 2.73 -28.11 30.90
CA ASP A 627 2.83 -28.43 32.32
C ASP A 627 1.83 -27.59 33.14
N ALA A 628 0.77 -28.23 33.62
CA ALA A 628 -0.26 -27.57 34.42
C ALA A 628 0.29 -26.97 35.74
N ALA A 629 1.40 -27.48 36.28
CA ALA A 629 2.03 -26.95 37.48
C ALA A 629 2.74 -25.61 37.24
N ARG A 630 3.06 -25.29 35.98
CA ARG A 630 3.66 -24.00 35.57
C ARG A 630 2.63 -22.93 35.23
N ARG A 631 1.34 -23.23 35.39
CA ARG A 631 0.26 -22.28 35.11
C ARG A 631 -0.12 -21.51 36.36
N TYR A 632 -0.33 -20.20 36.20
CA TYR A 632 -0.87 -19.36 37.24
C TYR A 632 -2.38 -19.24 37.11
N ARG A 633 -3.09 -19.44 38.22
CA ARG A 633 -4.57 -19.47 38.29
C ARG A 633 -5.17 -18.25 38.98
N GLY A 634 -4.35 -17.39 39.56
CA GLY A 634 -4.82 -16.15 40.16
C GLY A 634 -5.26 -15.15 39.09
N ARG A 635 -5.79 -14.02 39.55
CA ARG A 635 -6.31 -12.97 38.69
C ARG A 635 -5.18 -12.16 38.07
N THR A 636 -5.45 -11.53 36.94
CA THR A 636 -4.50 -10.63 36.29
C THR A 636 -5.19 -9.32 35.93
N MET A 637 -4.42 -8.23 36.04
CA MET A 637 -4.81 -6.92 35.54
C MET A 637 -3.64 -6.32 34.76
N MET A 638 -3.92 -5.51 33.76
CA MET A 638 -2.94 -4.74 33.01
C MET A 638 -3.19 -3.25 33.23
N LEU A 639 -2.16 -2.54 33.70
CA LEU A 639 -2.19 -1.08 33.80
C LEU A 639 -1.80 -0.50 32.45
N MET A 640 -2.60 0.39 31.88
CA MET A 640 -2.36 0.95 30.54
C MET A 640 -2.85 2.39 30.45
N ASP A 641 -2.31 3.13 29.50
CA ASP A 641 -2.73 4.49 29.18
C ASP A 641 -2.41 4.86 27.73
N GLU A 642 -2.53 6.14 27.38
CA GLU A 642 -2.38 6.65 26.02
C GLU A 642 -1.02 6.31 25.36
N ARG A 643 -0.01 6.03 26.18
CA ARG A 643 1.35 5.66 25.75
C ARG A 643 1.46 4.22 25.26
N SER A 644 0.52 3.36 25.67
CA SER A 644 0.48 1.98 25.20
C SER A 644 0.10 1.98 23.71
N GLN A 645 1.05 1.69 22.82
CA GLN A 645 0.84 1.61 21.37
C GLN A 645 1.41 0.31 20.82
N SER A 646 0.88 -0.17 19.69
CA SER A 646 1.51 -1.23 18.89
C SER A 646 1.70 -2.54 19.67
N GLN A 647 2.94 -2.95 19.94
CA GLN A 647 3.21 -4.14 20.73
C GLN A 647 2.59 -4.10 22.14
N ALA A 648 2.43 -2.92 22.74
CA ALA A 648 1.75 -2.76 24.03
C ALA A 648 0.27 -3.15 23.92
N GLU A 649 -0.40 -2.73 22.85
CA GLU A 649 -1.80 -3.09 22.58
C GLU A 649 -1.90 -4.58 22.24
N HIS A 650 -0.94 -5.10 21.48
CA HIS A 650 -0.87 -6.52 21.17
C HIS A 650 -0.68 -7.37 22.44
N THR A 651 0.11 -6.90 23.40
CA THR A 651 0.28 -7.53 24.72
C THR A 651 -1.04 -7.60 25.47
N GLY A 652 -1.84 -6.53 25.44
CA GLY A 652 -3.19 -6.53 26.00
C GLY A 652 -4.11 -7.58 25.36
N LEU A 653 -4.08 -7.73 24.02
CA LEU A 653 -4.85 -8.76 23.32
C LEU A 653 -4.47 -10.17 23.79
N TRP A 654 -3.17 -10.47 23.92
CA TRP A 654 -2.67 -11.75 24.41
C TRP A 654 -3.10 -12.03 25.86
N LEU A 655 -2.95 -11.06 26.75
CA LEU A 655 -3.33 -11.18 28.16
C LEU A 655 -4.85 -11.37 28.32
N ARG A 656 -5.65 -10.64 27.53
CA ARG A 656 -7.10 -10.79 27.50
C ARG A 656 -7.52 -12.17 27.00
N ALA A 657 -6.92 -12.64 25.91
CA ALA A 657 -7.25 -13.95 25.33
C ALA A 657 -6.83 -15.12 26.23
N ALA A 658 -5.72 -14.99 26.96
CA ALA A 658 -5.21 -16.05 27.83
C ALA A 658 -6.16 -16.35 28.99
N ASN A 659 -6.55 -15.33 29.77
CA ASN A 659 -7.33 -15.55 30.99
C ASN A 659 -8.34 -14.43 31.33
N GLY A 660 -8.66 -13.55 30.38
CA GLY A 660 -9.59 -12.45 30.62
C GLY A 660 -9.01 -11.32 31.47
N THR A 661 -7.68 -11.12 31.46
CA THR A 661 -6.98 -10.02 32.15
C THR A 661 -7.76 -8.71 32.05
N LEU A 662 -8.02 -8.05 33.18
CA LEU A 662 -8.71 -6.76 33.17
C LEU A 662 -7.76 -5.61 32.86
N PHE A 663 -8.26 -4.58 32.18
CA PHE A 663 -7.51 -3.37 31.90
C PHE A 663 -7.90 -2.26 32.87
N VAL A 664 -6.90 -1.60 33.46
CA VAL A 664 -7.07 -0.51 34.44
C VAL A 664 -6.27 0.69 33.96
N GLY A 665 -6.89 1.87 33.96
CA GLY A 665 -6.22 3.10 33.52
C GLY A 665 -7.00 3.85 32.44
N GLY A 666 -6.27 4.38 31.46
CA GLY A 666 -6.80 5.08 30.29
C GLY A 666 -6.88 4.21 29.03
N PRO A 667 -7.55 4.68 27.96
CA PRO A 667 -7.51 4.01 26.67
C PRO A 667 -6.11 4.08 26.05
N THR A 668 -5.75 3.06 25.26
CA THR A 668 -4.46 2.99 24.55
C THR A 668 -4.45 3.78 23.24
N SER A 669 -3.28 3.99 22.62
CA SER A 669 -3.12 4.86 21.45
C SER A 669 -4.02 4.51 20.25
N GLY A 670 -4.37 3.24 20.06
CA GLY A 670 -5.19 2.77 18.94
C GLY A 670 -4.41 2.64 17.64
N ALA A 671 -3.17 2.16 17.71
CA ALA A 671 -2.30 1.94 16.55
C ALA A 671 -1.54 0.62 16.68
N ASN A 672 -2.19 -0.48 16.31
CA ASN A 672 -1.61 -1.82 16.28
C ASN A 672 -1.48 -2.33 14.85
N GLY A 673 -0.41 -3.08 14.61
CA GLY A 673 0.00 -3.51 13.29
C GLY A 673 1.49 -3.32 13.05
N GLU A 674 2.02 -3.99 12.04
CA GLU A 674 3.41 -3.81 11.65
C GLU A 674 3.58 -2.59 10.76
N ILE A 675 4.61 -1.80 11.07
CA ILE A 675 4.96 -0.57 10.37
C ILE A 675 5.69 -0.90 9.06
N THR A 676 5.38 -0.15 8.03
CA THR A 676 6.23 -0.01 6.83
C THR A 676 6.44 1.48 6.54
N SER A 677 7.28 1.82 5.57
CA SER A 677 7.59 3.22 5.29
C SER A 677 7.82 3.50 3.81
N VAL A 678 7.42 4.69 3.37
CA VAL A 678 7.65 5.18 2.02
C VAL A 678 8.65 6.32 2.03
N SER A 679 9.70 6.19 1.22
CA SER A 679 10.65 7.26 0.98
C SER A 679 10.15 8.22 -0.10
N LEU A 680 10.14 9.52 0.22
CA LEU A 680 9.69 10.58 -0.66
C LEU A 680 10.86 11.50 -1.05
N PRO A 681 10.89 12.00 -2.31
CA PRO A 681 11.90 12.94 -2.76
C PRO A 681 12.20 14.10 -1.79
N GLY A 682 13.46 14.53 -1.73
CA GLY A 682 13.94 15.52 -0.76
C GLY A 682 14.38 14.89 0.56
N GLY A 683 14.60 13.58 0.59
CA GLY A 683 15.12 12.87 1.77
C GLY A 683 14.09 12.68 2.90
N TYR A 684 12.80 12.72 2.59
CA TYR A 684 11.73 12.45 3.57
C TYR A 684 11.35 10.98 3.60
N THR A 685 10.86 10.53 4.75
CA THR A 685 10.25 9.21 4.95
C THR A 685 8.97 9.37 5.74
N ILE A 686 7.90 8.70 5.31
CA ILE A 686 6.64 8.59 6.05
C ILE A 686 6.45 7.13 6.44
N GLY A 687 6.34 6.84 7.75
CA GLY A 687 5.89 5.54 8.25
C GLY A 687 4.37 5.38 8.08
N PHE A 688 3.86 4.16 8.08
CA PHE A 688 2.42 3.87 8.17
C PHE A 688 2.20 2.41 8.54
N THR A 689 1.00 2.06 9.01
CA THR A 689 0.63 0.67 9.28
C THR A 689 0.43 -0.10 7.97
N GLY A 690 1.21 -1.16 7.75
CA GLY A 690 1.10 -2.02 6.56
C GLY A 690 0.32 -3.33 6.79
N GLN A 691 0.01 -3.67 8.04
CA GLN A 691 -0.76 -4.84 8.42
C GLN A 691 -1.77 -4.45 9.49
N GLY A 692 -3.05 -4.65 9.20
CA GLY A 692 -4.14 -4.33 10.10
C GLY A 692 -4.30 -5.40 11.17
N VAL A 693 -4.73 -4.99 12.35
CA VAL A 693 -5.02 -5.87 13.50
C VAL A 693 -6.38 -5.54 14.07
N THR A 694 -7.22 -6.56 14.26
CA THR A 694 -8.53 -6.46 14.91
C THR A 694 -8.64 -7.46 16.06
N TRP A 695 -9.64 -7.24 16.91
CA TRP A 695 -10.04 -8.22 17.92
C TRP A 695 -10.44 -9.56 17.27
N PRO A 696 -10.49 -10.67 18.04
CA PRO A 696 -10.90 -11.98 17.53
C PRO A 696 -12.28 -11.97 16.84
N ASP A 697 -13.20 -11.13 17.29
CA ASP A 697 -14.54 -10.96 16.71
C ASP A 697 -14.56 -10.07 15.45
N GLY A 698 -13.42 -9.52 15.06
CA GLY A 698 -13.26 -8.57 13.96
C GLY A 698 -13.52 -7.11 14.33
N SER A 699 -13.82 -6.81 15.60
CA SER A 699 -14.04 -5.43 16.03
C SER A 699 -12.76 -4.59 15.95
N GLN A 700 -12.94 -3.31 15.65
CA GLN A 700 -11.89 -2.36 15.33
C GLN A 700 -11.02 -2.03 16.56
N LEU A 701 -9.70 -2.05 16.35
CA LEU A 701 -8.72 -1.54 17.31
C LEU A 701 -8.11 -0.20 16.86
N GLN A 702 -7.75 -0.06 15.57
CA GLN A 702 -7.22 1.18 15.01
C GLN A 702 -8.18 2.36 15.29
N ARG A 703 -7.67 3.53 15.69
CA ARG A 703 -8.47 4.72 16.08
C ARG A 703 -9.38 4.54 17.31
N ARG A 704 -9.29 3.42 18.03
CA ARG A 704 -10.03 3.19 19.28
C ARG A 704 -9.12 2.81 20.44
N GLY A 705 -8.14 1.96 20.19
CA GLY A 705 -7.32 1.35 21.23
C GLY A 705 -8.11 0.35 22.09
N LEU A 706 -7.39 -0.30 22.99
CA LEU A 706 -7.96 -1.05 24.10
C LEU A 706 -8.65 -0.09 25.05
N GLN A 707 -9.86 -0.47 25.48
CA GLN A 707 -10.64 0.31 26.45
C GLN A 707 -10.44 -0.27 27.87
N PRO A 708 -10.32 0.58 28.91
CA PRO A 708 -10.19 0.11 30.28
C PRO A 708 -11.50 -0.50 30.78
N ASP A 709 -11.42 -1.59 31.54
CA ASP A 709 -12.56 -2.10 32.31
C ASP A 709 -12.79 -1.24 33.56
N ILE A 710 -11.71 -0.66 34.09
CA ILE A 710 -11.71 0.25 35.23
C ILE A 710 -11.00 1.54 34.79
N ALA A 711 -11.80 2.52 34.39
CA ALA A 711 -11.31 3.81 33.93
C ALA A 711 -10.78 4.65 35.10
N VAL A 712 -9.51 5.04 35.02
CA VAL A 712 -8.85 5.93 35.99
C VAL A 712 -7.68 6.63 35.29
N ALA A 713 -7.50 7.91 35.54
CA ALA A 713 -6.40 8.70 34.98
C ALA A 713 -5.63 9.41 36.09
N PRO A 714 -4.31 9.64 35.93
CA PRO A 714 -3.55 10.49 36.84
C PRO A 714 -4.15 11.89 36.92
N THR A 715 -4.11 12.50 38.10
CA THR A 715 -4.56 13.89 38.31
C THR A 715 -3.35 14.80 38.56
N VAL A 716 -3.48 16.10 38.27
CA VAL A 716 -2.40 17.06 38.59
C VAL A 716 -2.12 17.06 40.09
N ALA A 717 -3.17 16.96 40.91
CA ALA A 717 -3.05 16.84 42.37
C ALA A 717 -2.32 15.55 42.79
N GLY A 718 -2.62 14.42 42.15
CA GLY A 718 -1.98 13.13 42.35
C GLY A 718 -0.49 13.15 42.08
N ILE A 719 -0.11 13.69 40.91
CA ILE A 719 1.28 13.83 40.49
C ILE A 719 2.05 14.70 41.48
N ARG A 720 1.47 15.85 41.90
CA ARG A 720 2.06 16.72 42.93
C ARG A 720 2.19 16.04 44.28
N ALA A 721 1.32 15.09 44.60
CA ALA A 721 1.35 14.29 45.82
C ALA A 721 2.20 13.01 45.70
N GLY A 722 2.80 12.73 44.55
CA GLY A 722 3.59 11.51 44.31
C GLY A 722 2.76 10.22 44.32
N ARG A 723 1.47 10.31 44.02
CA ARG A 723 0.56 9.15 43.97
C ARG A 723 0.55 8.51 42.59
N ASP A 724 0.17 7.23 42.56
CA ASP A 724 -0.13 6.48 41.35
C ASP A 724 -1.58 6.00 41.43
N GLU A 725 -2.52 6.85 41.02
CA GLU A 725 -3.95 6.53 41.12
C GLU A 725 -4.37 5.30 40.32
N VAL A 726 -3.66 4.98 39.23
CA VAL A 726 -3.95 3.81 38.40
C VAL A 726 -3.57 2.54 39.15
N LEU A 727 -2.38 2.50 39.76
CA LEU A 727 -1.94 1.38 40.59
C LEU A 727 -2.83 1.23 41.84
N GLU A 728 -3.15 2.34 42.51
CA GLU A 728 -4.04 2.36 43.68
C GLU A 728 -5.43 1.78 43.35
N ALA A 729 -6.00 2.17 42.21
CA ALA A 729 -7.29 1.65 41.73
C ALA A 729 -7.23 0.15 41.43
N ALA A 730 -6.15 -0.34 40.81
CA ALA A 730 -5.97 -1.76 40.56
C ALA A 730 -5.90 -2.58 41.86
N ILE A 731 -5.12 -2.11 42.85
CA ILE A 731 -5.03 -2.74 44.17
C ILE A 731 -6.41 -2.75 44.85
N ALA A 732 -7.15 -1.63 44.80
CA ALA A 732 -8.49 -1.53 45.36
C ALA A 732 -9.47 -2.51 44.68
N ALA A 733 -9.41 -2.65 43.36
CA ALA A 733 -10.25 -3.56 42.59
C ALA A 733 -10.00 -5.03 42.93
N VAL A 734 -8.74 -5.45 43.13
CA VAL A 734 -8.40 -6.79 43.60
C VAL A 734 -9.02 -7.04 44.98
N ARG A 735 -8.92 -6.07 45.90
CA ARG A 735 -9.45 -6.20 47.27
C ARG A 735 -10.97 -6.19 47.34
N ALA A 736 -11.64 -5.39 46.52
CA ALA A 736 -13.10 -5.31 46.50
C ALA A 736 -13.74 -6.65 46.10
N ARG A 737 -13.10 -7.41 45.22
CA ARG A 737 -13.53 -8.73 44.76
C ARG A 737 -13.25 -9.88 45.75
N ARG A 738 -12.67 -9.58 46.92
CA ARG A 738 -12.58 -10.54 48.03
C ARG A 738 -13.87 -10.62 48.85
N ARG A 739 -14.70 -9.57 48.79
CA ARG A 739 -16.01 -9.51 49.45
C ARG A 739 -17.07 -10.00 48.49
#